data_AF-A0A7Y8MCP4-F1
#
_entry.id   AF-A0A7Y8MCP4-F1
#
_cell.length_a   1.000
_cell.length_b   1.000
_cell.length_c   1.000
_cell.angle_alpha   90.00
_cell.angle_beta   90.00
_cell.angle_gamma   90.00
#
_symmetry.space_group_name_H-M   'P 1'
#
loop_
_entity.id
_entity.type
_entity.pdbx_description
1 polymer ?
#
loop_
_entity_poly.entity_id
_entity_poly.type
_entity_poly.pdbx_seq_one_letter_code
_entity_poly.pdbx_strand_id
1 'polypeptide(L)'
;GAPGAAAETAPLPAFADCVSRARGRDWAGLIRERIAAALADHFDEGQALWRDPALGDGLYTAWLAVARVDRTLDLAGLPGFAKALAGLPACPEAVLCASVDRLGLPGEALADYFHRLLMSLPGWAGYARYREWQAGLAGGTDRTLTELLAILAATEAAVFEIAGADVTAARLWAEARDGFAQPVAPGPELRLDAVLQRAYEAGWQRSFREGFKHAPGKAVAPAGRPRVQAAFCIDVRSEVFRRAFEAAGPDVETLGFAGFFGLAIDYVPLGAEEGGARCPVLLSPAVTIRERIKGTDARAEAAHLARQGARAGADRAWKNFKLAAVSSFAFVEVMGLAYVNRLVRDGFGGGKRACGHARHALGPDPAPGTHGGRPTGLDLPARIDAAEAMLRGMSLTSGFARLMLLVGHGSSSTNNPHASGLDCGACGGHDGSVNARLAAMLLNDGEVRAGLAGRGIVLRHDCHAIGALHDTTTDEVHFYDLDTLPPTHAEDLAWLRAALSRAGAIARAERAGRLKLSPDAPVDDGIRARARDWAQVRPEWGLAGCAAFIAAPRARTRGRDLGGRAFLHSYDWRADAGFRTLELILTAPMVVASWISLQYYGSVVDNRAFGSGNKVLHNVVGTMGVLEGAGGDLRPGLPLQSLHDGERFVHEPLRLTVLVEAPREAIGSIIGRHPTVRDLLDNGWLHLMVLDEDGVPAFRYAGGLDWTALEPGRA
;
A
#
# COMPACT_ATOMS: atom_id res chain seq x y z
N GLY A 1 16.85 -13.30 28.48
CA GLY A 1 15.91 -13.69 29.53
C GLY A 1 14.53 -13.70 28.91
N ALA A 2 13.77 -14.78 29.09
CA ALA A 2 12.39 -14.83 28.61
C ALA A 2 11.61 -13.69 29.28
N PRO A 3 10.97 -12.78 28.54
CA PRO A 3 10.06 -11.82 29.14
C PRO A 3 8.95 -12.61 29.83
N GLY A 4 8.69 -12.31 31.11
CA GLY A 4 7.56 -12.87 31.83
C GLY A 4 6.30 -12.60 31.01
N ALA A 5 5.52 -13.65 30.77
CA ALA A 5 4.24 -13.52 30.09
C ALA A 5 3.37 -12.57 30.92
N ALA A 6 3.24 -11.32 30.45
CA ALA A 6 2.13 -10.47 30.85
C ALA A 6 0.86 -11.30 30.61
N ALA A 7 -0.07 -11.28 31.57
CA ALA A 7 -1.33 -12.01 31.43
C ALA A 7 -2.02 -11.50 30.15
N GLU A 8 -1.99 -12.31 29.10
CA GLU A 8 -2.52 -11.94 27.79
C GLU A 8 -4.01 -11.61 28.00
N THR A 9 -4.39 -10.34 27.86
CA THR A 9 -5.79 -9.92 27.94
C THR A 9 -6.52 -10.57 26.78
N ALA A 10 -7.12 -11.74 27.03
CA ALA A 10 -7.83 -12.48 26.01
C ALA A 10 -9.10 -11.73 25.62
N PRO A 11 -9.45 -11.68 24.32
CA PRO A 11 -10.71 -11.08 23.89
C PRO A 11 -11.89 -11.85 24.52
N LEU A 12 -12.99 -11.14 24.77
CA LEU A 12 -14.24 -11.76 25.19
C LEU A 12 -14.63 -12.86 24.16
N PRO A 13 -15.02 -14.06 24.63
CA PRO A 13 -15.32 -15.18 23.73
C PRO A 13 -16.65 -14.96 23.00
N ALA A 14 -16.73 -15.41 21.74
CA ALA A 14 -18.01 -15.64 21.09
C ALA A 14 -18.65 -16.94 21.64
N PHE A 15 -19.89 -17.24 21.27
CA PHE A 15 -20.57 -18.41 21.79
C PHE A 15 -19.90 -19.73 21.36
N ALA A 16 -19.46 -19.82 20.10
CA ALA A 16 -18.70 -20.97 19.60
C ALA A 16 -17.39 -21.18 20.39
N ASP A 17 -16.70 -20.10 20.78
CA ASP A 17 -15.49 -20.19 21.63
C ASP A 17 -15.85 -20.74 23.03
N CYS A 18 -17.00 -20.36 23.58
CA CYS A 18 -17.49 -20.86 24.88
C CYS A 18 -17.73 -22.38 24.82
N VAL A 19 -18.39 -22.86 23.77
CA VAL A 19 -18.64 -24.30 23.54
C VAL A 19 -17.32 -25.04 23.33
N SER A 20 -16.40 -24.46 22.55
CA SER A 20 -15.07 -25.02 22.33
C SER A 20 -14.28 -25.23 23.61
N ARG A 21 -14.30 -24.23 24.50
CA ARG A 21 -13.68 -24.31 25.83
C ARG A 21 -14.38 -25.34 26.72
N ALA A 22 -15.71 -25.35 26.73
CA ALA A 22 -16.51 -26.24 27.58
C ALA A 22 -16.27 -27.73 27.30
N ARG A 23 -16.08 -28.11 26.03
CA ARG A 23 -15.95 -29.52 25.63
C ARG A 23 -14.56 -29.90 25.10
N GLY A 24 -13.59 -28.98 25.14
CA GLY A 24 -12.20 -29.23 24.75
C GLY A 24 -11.97 -29.51 23.26
N ARG A 25 -12.81 -28.96 22.36
CA ARG A 25 -12.68 -29.15 20.90
C ARG A 25 -12.84 -27.82 20.16
N ASP A 26 -11.96 -27.53 19.21
CA ASP A 26 -11.93 -26.24 18.50
C ASP A 26 -12.94 -26.13 17.34
N TRP A 27 -14.23 -26.18 17.65
CA TRP A 27 -15.28 -25.85 16.68
C TRP A 27 -15.22 -24.40 16.21
N ALA A 28 -14.86 -23.46 17.07
CA ALA A 28 -14.75 -22.06 16.67
C ALA A 28 -13.70 -21.88 15.55
N GLY A 29 -12.53 -22.54 15.66
CA GLY A 29 -11.53 -22.59 14.60
C GLY A 29 -12.04 -23.25 13.32
N LEU A 30 -12.70 -24.41 13.44
CA LEU A 30 -13.26 -25.11 12.28
C LEU A 30 -14.35 -24.30 11.56
N ILE A 31 -15.24 -23.62 12.30
CA ILE A 31 -16.25 -22.72 11.72
C ILE A 31 -15.58 -21.60 10.93
N ARG A 32 -14.58 -20.92 11.52
CA ARG A 32 -13.81 -19.86 10.86
C ARG A 32 -13.13 -20.37 9.59
N GLU A 33 -12.55 -21.55 9.61
CA GLU A 33 -11.92 -22.17 8.44
C GLU A 33 -12.93 -22.43 7.31
N ARG A 34 -14.13 -22.95 7.64
CA ARG A 34 -15.19 -23.16 6.63
C ARG A 34 -15.72 -21.86 6.04
N ILE A 35 -15.91 -20.83 6.86
CA ILE A 35 -16.31 -19.50 6.38
C ILE A 35 -15.21 -18.91 5.48
N ALA A 36 -13.95 -18.97 5.91
CA ALA A 36 -12.82 -18.46 5.14
C ALA A 36 -12.66 -19.18 3.79
N ALA A 37 -12.88 -20.49 3.72
CA ALA A 37 -12.88 -21.22 2.46
C ALA A 37 -13.98 -20.72 1.51
N ALA A 38 -15.20 -20.51 2.00
CA ALA A 38 -16.29 -19.96 1.20
C ALA A 38 -15.98 -18.53 0.70
N LEU A 39 -15.31 -17.71 1.52
CA LEU A 39 -14.87 -16.36 1.14
C LEU A 39 -13.78 -16.42 0.05
N ALA A 40 -12.82 -17.32 0.18
CA ALA A 40 -11.77 -17.53 -0.81
C ALA A 40 -12.34 -17.94 -2.18
N ASP A 41 -13.34 -18.82 -2.18
CA ASP A 41 -14.03 -19.25 -3.41
C ASP A 41 -14.88 -18.11 -4.01
N HIS A 42 -15.57 -17.34 -3.16
CA HIS A 42 -16.43 -16.24 -3.61
C HIS A 42 -15.64 -15.06 -4.20
N PHE A 43 -14.46 -14.76 -3.66
CA PHE A 43 -13.62 -13.64 -4.15
C PHE A 43 -12.52 -14.07 -5.13
N ASP A 44 -12.61 -15.27 -5.71
CA ASP A 44 -11.62 -15.73 -6.67
C ASP A 44 -11.67 -14.92 -7.99
N GLU A 45 -10.60 -14.16 -8.27
CA GLU A 45 -10.46 -13.39 -9.52
C GLU A 45 -9.79 -14.20 -10.65
N GLY A 46 -9.91 -15.53 -10.64
CA GLY A 46 -9.44 -16.41 -11.72
C GLY A 46 -8.23 -17.28 -11.38
N GLN A 47 -8.02 -17.60 -10.09
CA GLN A 47 -7.10 -18.65 -9.68
C GLN A 47 -7.75 -20.04 -9.80
N ALA A 48 -9.02 -20.16 -9.44
CA ALA A 48 -9.76 -21.41 -9.46
C ALA A 48 -10.13 -21.87 -10.88
N LEU A 49 -10.07 -23.19 -11.12
CA LEU A 49 -10.51 -23.79 -12.39
C LEU A 49 -12.04 -23.82 -12.52
N TRP A 50 -12.73 -23.93 -11.39
CA TRP A 50 -14.18 -23.95 -11.29
C TRP A 50 -14.61 -22.73 -10.50
N ARG A 51 -15.62 -22.04 -11.02
CA ARG A 51 -16.22 -20.88 -10.36
C ARG A 51 -17.52 -21.30 -9.70
N ASP A 52 -17.81 -20.70 -8.56
CA ASP A 52 -19.10 -20.88 -7.90
C ASP A 52 -20.22 -20.31 -8.82
N PRO A 53 -21.21 -21.12 -9.21
CA PRO A 53 -22.31 -20.66 -10.05
C PRO A 53 -23.19 -19.59 -9.38
N ALA A 54 -23.15 -19.46 -8.05
CA ALA A 54 -23.94 -18.51 -7.27
C ALA A 54 -23.24 -17.15 -7.01
N LEU A 55 -22.07 -16.91 -7.62
CA LEU A 55 -21.30 -15.66 -7.45
C LEU A 55 -22.12 -14.38 -7.68
N GLY A 56 -23.13 -14.42 -8.56
CA GLY A 56 -23.97 -13.27 -8.90
C GLY A 56 -25.04 -12.91 -7.85
N ASP A 57 -25.30 -13.78 -6.87
CA ASP A 57 -26.46 -13.68 -5.96
C ASP A 57 -26.12 -13.04 -4.59
N GLY A 58 -24.88 -12.55 -4.42
CA GLY A 58 -24.36 -12.00 -3.16
C GLY A 58 -23.62 -13.04 -2.31
N LEU A 59 -22.75 -12.57 -1.41
CA LEU A 59 -21.90 -13.39 -0.55
C LEU A 59 -22.75 -14.28 0.37
N TYR A 60 -23.76 -13.72 1.04
CA TYR A 60 -24.60 -14.48 1.96
C TYR A 60 -25.35 -15.62 1.25
N THR A 61 -25.93 -15.34 0.09
CA THR A 61 -26.72 -16.31 -0.69
C THR A 61 -25.84 -17.46 -1.18
N ALA A 62 -24.67 -17.15 -1.74
CA ALA A 62 -23.70 -18.13 -2.20
C ALA A 62 -23.21 -19.02 -1.04
N TRP A 63 -22.82 -18.41 0.09
CA TRP A 63 -22.44 -19.15 1.28
C TRP A 63 -23.56 -20.07 1.78
N LEU A 64 -24.79 -19.58 1.87
CA LEU A 64 -25.92 -20.35 2.40
C LEU A 64 -26.23 -21.58 1.52
N ALA A 65 -26.09 -21.47 0.20
CA ALA A 65 -26.29 -22.58 -0.73
C ALA A 65 -25.33 -23.75 -0.43
N VAL A 66 -24.06 -23.45 -0.15
CA VAL A 66 -23.05 -24.44 0.23
C VAL A 66 -23.25 -24.94 1.67
N ALA A 67 -23.48 -24.02 2.60
CA ALA A 67 -23.57 -24.33 4.03
C ALA A 67 -24.75 -25.28 4.37
N ARG A 68 -25.81 -25.28 3.56
CA ARG A 68 -26.97 -26.19 3.70
C ARG A 68 -26.66 -27.66 3.42
N VAL A 69 -25.64 -27.93 2.61
CA VAL A 69 -25.26 -29.30 2.22
C VAL A 69 -23.94 -29.75 2.83
N ASP A 70 -23.12 -28.82 3.33
CA ASP A 70 -21.86 -29.13 4.02
C ASP A 70 -22.11 -29.83 5.36
N ARG A 71 -21.70 -31.10 5.45
CA ARG A 71 -21.83 -31.93 6.66
C ARG A 71 -20.61 -31.89 7.57
N THR A 72 -19.61 -31.06 7.28
CA THR A 72 -18.33 -31.04 8.02
C THR A 72 -18.54 -30.83 9.52
N LEU A 73 -19.38 -29.86 9.92
CA LEU A 73 -19.62 -29.57 11.33
C LEU A 73 -20.54 -30.59 12.01
N ASP A 74 -21.52 -31.15 11.29
CA ASP A 74 -22.31 -32.28 11.77
C ASP A 74 -21.41 -33.47 12.12
N LEU A 75 -20.50 -33.84 11.21
CA LEU A 75 -19.53 -34.93 11.41
C LEU A 75 -18.47 -34.58 12.47
N ALA A 76 -18.19 -33.29 12.66
CA ALA A 76 -17.30 -32.80 13.70
C ALA A 76 -17.96 -32.70 15.09
N GLY A 77 -19.15 -33.27 15.30
CA GLY A 77 -19.77 -33.36 16.62
C GLY A 77 -20.68 -32.19 16.99
N LEU A 78 -21.17 -31.44 16.00
CA LEU A 78 -22.31 -30.51 16.13
C LEU A 78 -23.50 -31.03 15.33
N PRO A 79 -24.16 -32.13 15.77
CA PRO A 79 -25.22 -32.75 15.00
C PRO A 79 -26.40 -31.79 14.79
N GLY A 80 -26.86 -31.66 13.55
CA GLY A 80 -27.96 -30.75 13.20
C GLY A 80 -27.50 -29.35 12.78
N PHE A 81 -26.18 -29.10 12.68
CA PHE A 81 -25.65 -27.80 12.27
C PHE A 81 -26.12 -27.38 10.87
N ALA A 82 -25.95 -28.24 9.86
CA ALA A 82 -26.45 -27.95 8.51
C ALA A 82 -27.98 -27.76 8.49
N LYS A 83 -28.72 -28.46 9.36
CA LYS A 83 -30.18 -28.31 9.49
C LYS A 83 -30.57 -26.95 10.08
N ALA A 84 -29.84 -26.49 11.11
CA ALA A 84 -30.06 -25.17 11.70
C ALA A 84 -29.83 -24.06 10.66
N LEU A 85 -28.78 -24.17 9.83
CA LEU A 85 -28.52 -23.23 8.75
C LEU A 85 -29.55 -23.32 7.62
N ALA A 86 -30.12 -24.50 7.35
CA ALA A 86 -31.15 -24.66 6.32
C ALA A 86 -32.45 -23.88 6.59
N GLY A 87 -32.75 -23.60 7.87
CA GLY A 87 -33.92 -22.81 8.27
C GLY A 87 -33.74 -21.29 8.17
N LEU A 88 -32.56 -20.80 7.80
CA LEU A 88 -32.28 -19.36 7.82
C LEU A 88 -33.05 -18.58 6.74
N PRO A 89 -33.53 -17.36 7.06
CA PRO A 89 -34.09 -16.44 6.07
C PRO A 89 -33.14 -16.12 4.93
N ALA A 90 -33.68 -15.76 3.76
CA ALA A 90 -32.86 -15.33 2.63
C ALA A 90 -32.25 -13.91 2.81
N CYS A 91 -32.81 -13.10 3.70
CA CYS A 91 -32.37 -11.72 3.96
C CYS A 91 -31.30 -11.68 5.06
N PRO A 92 -30.08 -11.17 4.78
CA PRO A 92 -28.99 -11.08 5.76
C PRO A 92 -29.36 -10.28 7.02
N GLU A 93 -30.09 -9.17 6.89
CA GLU A 93 -30.52 -8.34 8.01
C GLU A 93 -31.51 -9.08 8.92
N ALA A 94 -32.44 -9.84 8.32
CA ALA A 94 -33.38 -10.66 9.09
C ALA A 94 -32.66 -11.74 9.90
N VAL A 95 -31.58 -12.31 9.33
CA VAL A 95 -30.70 -13.27 10.00
C VAL A 95 -29.97 -12.62 11.16
N LEU A 96 -29.45 -11.40 11.00
CA LEU A 96 -28.79 -10.66 12.08
C LEU A 96 -29.74 -10.43 13.26
N CYS A 97 -30.96 -9.93 13.00
CA CYS A 97 -31.97 -9.74 14.05
C CYS A 97 -32.29 -11.06 14.76
N ALA A 98 -32.55 -12.13 14.00
CA ALA A 98 -32.85 -13.44 14.56
C ALA A 98 -31.67 -13.99 15.40
N SER A 99 -30.43 -13.80 14.97
CA SER A 99 -29.24 -14.21 15.71
C SER A 99 -29.07 -13.42 17.01
N VAL A 100 -29.31 -12.11 16.99
CA VAL A 100 -29.28 -11.25 18.19
C VAL A 100 -30.29 -11.72 19.22
N ASP A 101 -31.54 -11.93 18.79
CA ASP A 101 -32.61 -12.42 19.67
C ASP A 101 -32.28 -13.80 20.23
N ARG A 102 -31.76 -14.70 19.37
CA ARG A 102 -31.42 -16.08 19.74
C ARG A 102 -30.29 -16.15 20.77
N LEU A 103 -29.27 -15.31 20.61
CA LEU A 103 -28.11 -15.22 21.51
C LEU A 103 -28.43 -14.42 22.79
N GLY A 104 -29.56 -13.71 22.81
CA GLY A 104 -30.02 -12.92 23.94
C GLY A 104 -29.13 -11.72 24.22
N LEU A 105 -28.62 -11.06 23.17
CA LEU A 105 -27.71 -9.91 23.27
C LEU A 105 -28.48 -8.61 23.57
N PRO A 106 -28.07 -7.83 24.60
CA PRO A 106 -28.64 -6.51 24.84
C PRO A 106 -28.13 -5.49 23.80
N GLY A 107 -28.86 -4.38 23.63
CA GLY A 107 -28.52 -3.35 22.64
C GLY A 107 -27.12 -2.75 22.84
N GLU A 108 -26.73 -2.58 24.09
CA GLU A 108 -25.43 -2.04 24.51
C GLU A 108 -24.27 -2.96 24.10
N ALA A 109 -24.50 -4.27 23.96
CA ALA A 109 -23.48 -5.24 23.58
C ALA A 109 -23.25 -5.36 22.07
N LEU A 110 -24.16 -4.84 21.24
CA LEU A 110 -24.18 -5.15 19.80
C LEU A 110 -22.93 -4.65 19.08
N ALA A 111 -22.48 -3.42 19.36
CA ALA A 111 -21.33 -2.84 18.68
C ALA A 111 -20.05 -3.67 18.93
N ASP A 112 -19.74 -3.95 20.20
CA ASP A 112 -18.54 -4.70 20.57
C ASP A 112 -18.62 -6.17 20.18
N TYR A 113 -19.82 -6.78 20.25
CA TYR A 113 -20.01 -8.15 19.81
C TYR A 113 -19.85 -8.30 18.30
N PHE A 114 -20.47 -7.42 17.49
CA PHE A 114 -20.31 -7.46 16.03
C PHE A 114 -18.86 -7.15 15.62
N HIS A 115 -18.21 -6.21 16.29
CA HIS A 115 -16.79 -5.98 16.10
C HIS A 115 -15.97 -7.24 16.44
N ARG A 116 -16.26 -7.92 17.55
CA ARG A 116 -15.61 -9.18 17.92
C ARG A 116 -15.82 -10.30 16.90
N LEU A 117 -17.00 -10.41 16.30
CA LEU A 117 -17.27 -11.37 15.23
C LEU A 117 -16.45 -11.06 13.99
N LEU A 118 -16.44 -9.82 13.52
CA LEU A 118 -15.63 -9.40 12.38
C LEU A 118 -14.13 -9.62 12.63
N MET A 119 -13.66 -9.32 13.84
CA MET A 119 -12.29 -9.56 14.30
C MET A 119 -11.96 -11.04 14.54
N SER A 120 -12.90 -11.96 14.28
CA SER A 120 -12.61 -13.39 14.20
C SER A 120 -12.00 -13.80 12.84
N LEU A 121 -12.24 -12.99 11.80
CA LEU A 121 -11.65 -13.08 10.46
C LEU A 121 -11.25 -11.66 10.00
N PRO A 122 -10.33 -10.98 10.71
CA PRO A 122 -10.01 -9.57 10.48
C PRO A 122 -9.54 -9.27 9.05
N GLY A 123 -8.85 -10.20 8.38
CA GLY A 123 -8.41 -10.00 7.01
C GLY A 123 -9.57 -9.98 6.02
N TRP A 124 -10.45 -10.97 6.10
CA TRP A 124 -11.64 -11.01 5.24
C TRP A 124 -12.62 -9.87 5.55
N ALA A 125 -12.82 -9.54 6.83
CA ALA A 125 -13.60 -8.37 7.23
C ALA A 125 -12.98 -7.06 6.71
N GLY A 126 -11.65 -6.94 6.75
CA GLY A 126 -10.91 -5.82 6.18
C GLY A 126 -11.09 -5.71 4.67
N TYR A 127 -11.06 -6.83 3.95
CA TYR A 127 -11.33 -6.86 2.50
C TYR A 127 -12.78 -6.47 2.17
N ALA A 128 -13.76 -6.98 2.92
CA ALA A 128 -15.17 -6.58 2.78
C ALA A 128 -15.36 -5.07 3.03
N ARG A 129 -14.72 -4.53 4.07
CA ARG A 129 -14.72 -3.08 4.36
C ARG A 129 -14.03 -2.27 3.27
N TYR A 130 -12.97 -2.80 2.67
CA TYR A 130 -12.28 -2.18 1.54
C TYR A 130 -13.20 -2.07 0.32
N ARG A 131 -13.99 -3.09 0.01
CA ARG A 131 -14.99 -3.03 -1.08
C ARG A 131 -16.06 -1.96 -0.83
N GLU A 132 -16.59 -1.90 0.38
CA GLU A 132 -17.52 -0.84 0.79
C GLU A 132 -16.90 0.55 0.65
N TRP A 133 -15.63 0.72 1.03
CA TRP A 133 -14.90 1.97 0.84
C TRP A 133 -14.79 2.35 -0.64
N GLN A 134 -14.37 1.42 -1.50
CA GLN A 134 -14.23 1.68 -2.93
C GLN A 134 -15.58 2.00 -3.60
N ALA A 135 -16.64 1.28 -3.23
CA ALA A 135 -17.99 1.59 -3.70
C ALA A 135 -18.43 2.99 -3.27
N GLY A 136 -18.17 3.38 -2.01
CA GLY A 136 -18.47 4.71 -1.49
C GLY A 136 -17.74 5.83 -2.23
N LEU A 137 -16.45 5.62 -2.57
CA LEU A 137 -15.69 6.56 -3.40
C LEU A 137 -16.31 6.74 -4.79
N ALA A 138 -16.88 5.67 -5.36
CA ALA A 138 -17.61 5.70 -6.62
C ALA A 138 -19.08 6.17 -6.50
N GLY A 139 -19.52 6.60 -5.31
CA GLY A 139 -20.89 7.05 -5.04
C GLY A 139 -21.93 5.93 -4.91
N GLY A 140 -21.49 4.68 -4.76
CA GLY A 140 -22.33 3.50 -4.55
C GLY A 140 -22.23 2.93 -3.13
N THR A 141 -22.75 1.72 -2.96
CA THR A 141 -22.71 0.96 -1.70
C THR A 141 -22.37 -0.50 -2.00
N ASP A 142 -21.65 -1.16 -1.11
CA ASP A 142 -21.39 -2.61 -1.18
C ASP A 142 -21.80 -3.24 0.16
N ARG A 143 -22.56 -4.34 0.10
CA ARG A 143 -23.18 -4.99 1.28
C ARG A 143 -22.35 -6.12 1.86
N THR A 144 -21.19 -6.42 1.27
CA THR A 144 -20.34 -7.57 1.60
C THR A 144 -20.02 -7.65 3.09
N LEU A 145 -19.71 -6.52 3.73
CA LEU A 145 -19.36 -6.50 5.15
C LEU A 145 -20.56 -6.89 6.04
N THR A 146 -21.75 -6.40 5.69
CA THR A 146 -23.00 -6.74 6.40
C THR A 146 -23.36 -8.21 6.18
N GLU A 147 -23.18 -8.71 4.96
CA GLU A 147 -23.40 -10.12 4.63
C GLU A 147 -22.43 -11.06 5.36
N LEU A 148 -21.15 -10.69 5.45
CA LEU A 148 -20.16 -11.43 6.24
C LEU A 148 -20.52 -11.45 7.73
N LEU A 149 -20.95 -10.31 8.28
CA LEU A 149 -21.41 -10.25 9.68
C LEU A 149 -22.63 -11.15 9.89
N ALA A 150 -23.56 -11.19 8.95
CA ALA A 150 -24.74 -12.07 9.01
C ALA A 150 -24.33 -13.55 8.97
N ILE A 151 -23.36 -13.94 8.14
CA ILE A 151 -22.79 -15.30 8.10
C ILE A 151 -22.22 -15.66 9.49
N LEU A 152 -21.36 -14.81 10.04
CA LEU A 152 -20.73 -15.05 11.34
C LEU A 152 -21.79 -15.20 12.45
N ALA A 153 -22.72 -14.25 12.55
CA ALA A 153 -23.78 -14.29 13.55
C ALA A 153 -24.73 -15.49 13.37
N ALA A 154 -25.00 -15.92 12.15
CA ALA A 154 -25.80 -17.11 11.86
C ALA A 154 -25.13 -18.38 12.38
N THR A 155 -23.81 -18.52 12.18
CA THR A 155 -23.08 -19.68 12.69
C THR A 155 -23.06 -19.72 14.22
N GLU A 156 -22.89 -18.58 14.88
CA GLU A 156 -22.97 -18.49 16.35
C GLU A 156 -24.35 -18.91 16.87
N ALA A 157 -25.44 -18.41 16.26
CA ALA A 157 -26.81 -18.78 16.62
C ALA A 157 -27.11 -20.27 16.38
N ALA A 158 -26.57 -20.86 15.32
CA ALA A 158 -26.69 -22.30 15.05
C ALA A 158 -25.95 -23.15 16.09
N VAL A 159 -24.75 -22.74 16.51
CA VAL A 159 -24.05 -23.40 17.63
C VAL A 159 -24.85 -23.25 18.92
N PHE A 160 -25.44 -22.08 19.18
CA PHE A 160 -26.31 -21.84 20.34
C PHE A 160 -27.53 -22.75 20.37
N GLU A 161 -28.17 -23.00 19.24
CA GLU A 161 -29.30 -23.93 19.18
C GLU A 161 -28.91 -25.37 19.57
N ILE A 162 -27.71 -25.81 19.19
CA ILE A 162 -27.25 -27.19 19.42
C ILE A 162 -26.65 -27.37 20.82
N ALA A 163 -25.93 -26.37 21.31
CA ALA A 163 -25.10 -26.48 22.51
C ALA A 163 -25.45 -25.47 23.62
N GLY A 164 -26.49 -24.66 23.46
CA GLY A 164 -26.92 -23.66 24.45
C GLY A 164 -27.34 -24.23 25.81
N ALA A 165 -27.71 -25.51 25.87
CA ALA A 165 -28.05 -26.20 27.12
C ALA A 165 -26.80 -26.73 27.88
N ASP A 166 -25.60 -26.64 27.29
CA ASP A 166 -24.36 -27.00 27.97
C ASP A 166 -24.08 -25.99 29.10
N VAL A 167 -24.13 -26.46 30.35
CA VAL A 167 -24.06 -25.60 31.54
C VAL A 167 -22.78 -24.78 31.59
N THR A 168 -21.65 -25.36 31.18
CA THR A 168 -20.36 -24.66 31.18
C THR A 168 -20.32 -23.61 30.09
N ALA A 169 -20.76 -23.94 28.87
CA ALA A 169 -20.82 -22.98 27.77
C ALA A 169 -21.80 -21.83 28.06
N ALA A 170 -22.97 -22.13 28.61
CA ALA A 170 -23.99 -21.15 28.98
C ALA A 170 -23.49 -20.16 30.03
N ARG A 171 -22.77 -20.64 31.06
CA ARG A 171 -22.15 -19.77 32.07
C ARG A 171 -21.10 -18.84 31.45
N LEU A 172 -20.19 -19.39 30.64
CA LEU A 172 -19.15 -18.60 29.96
C LEU A 172 -19.77 -17.57 29.01
N TRP A 173 -20.85 -17.92 28.32
CA TRP A 173 -21.57 -17.00 27.44
C TRP A 173 -22.24 -15.87 28.20
N ALA A 174 -22.91 -16.17 29.32
CA ALA A 174 -23.53 -15.14 30.16
C ALA A 174 -22.49 -14.11 30.63
N GLU A 175 -21.33 -14.58 31.11
CA GLU A 175 -20.22 -13.71 31.52
C GLU A 175 -19.70 -12.85 30.35
N ALA A 176 -19.51 -13.44 29.17
CA ALA A 176 -19.03 -12.73 27.99
C ALA A 176 -20.04 -11.68 27.49
N ARG A 177 -21.32 -12.04 27.44
CA ARG A 177 -22.42 -11.17 27.06
C ARG A 177 -22.50 -9.94 27.96
N ASP A 178 -22.44 -10.14 29.27
CA ASP A 178 -22.48 -9.05 30.23
C ASP A 178 -21.24 -8.15 30.07
N GLY A 179 -20.09 -8.74 29.74
CA GLY A 179 -18.86 -8.02 29.39
C GLY A 179 -18.98 -7.13 28.15
N PHE A 180 -19.62 -7.61 27.08
CA PHE A 180 -19.84 -6.80 25.86
C PHE A 180 -20.75 -5.60 26.10
N ALA A 181 -21.65 -5.67 27.09
CA ALA A 181 -22.51 -4.55 27.45
C ALA A 181 -21.80 -3.48 28.32
N GLN A 182 -20.58 -3.75 28.80
CA GLN A 182 -19.82 -2.80 29.59
C GLN A 182 -18.97 -1.88 28.70
N PRO A 183 -18.85 -0.58 29.03
CA PRO A 183 -17.93 0.31 28.33
C PRO A 183 -16.48 -0.21 28.41
N VAL A 184 -15.79 -0.19 27.28
CA VAL A 184 -14.36 -0.52 27.23
C VAL A 184 -13.56 0.54 27.98
N ALA A 185 -12.94 0.15 29.09
CA ALA A 185 -12.06 1.01 29.88
C ALA A 185 -10.64 0.41 29.93
N PRO A 186 -9.59 1.22 29.73
CA PRO A 186 -8.22 0.71 29.81
C PRO A 186 -7.89 0.35 31.26
N GLY A 187 -7.46 -0.90 31.46
CA GLY A 187 -6.90 -1.36 32.73
C GLY A 187 -5.57 -0.65 33.07
N PRO A 188 -5.06 -0.80 34.30
CA PRO A 188 -3.83 -0.14 34.74
C PRO A 188 -2.60 -0.46 33.87
N GLU A 189 -2.46 -1.70 33.40
CA GLU A 189 -1.35 -2.13 32.55
C GLU A 189 -1.38 -1.44 31.19
N LEU A 190 -2.52 -1.43 30.50
CA LEU A 190 -2.68 -0.73 29.22
C LEU A 190 -2.41 0.79 29.35
N ARG A 191 -2.77 1.40 30.49
CA ARG A 191 -2.43 2.81 30.75
C ARG A 191 -0.92 3.01 30.88
N LEU A 192 -0.23 2.11 31.57
CA LEU A 192 1.23 2.15 31.69
C LEU A 192 1.89 1.97 30.32
N ASP A 193 1.47 0.98 29.54
CA ASP A 193 1.98 0.73 28.18
C ASP A 193 1.77 1.95 27.27
N ALA A 194 0.61 2.60 27.34
CA ALA A 194 0.33 3.83 26.59
C ALA A 194 1.28 4.98 26.99
N VAL A 195 1.61 5.11 28.29
CA VAL A 195 2.58 6.10 28.77
C VAL A 195 3.99 5.78 28.26
N LEU A 196 4.40 4.51 28.33
CA LEU A 196 5.71 4.06 27.84
C LEU A 196 5.84 4.25 26.33
N GLN A 197 4.80 3.94 25.56
CA GLN A 197 4.75 4.19 24.12
C GLN A 197 4.92 5.69 23.80
N ARG A 198 4.23 6.57 24.54
CA ARG A 198 4.37 8.01 24.36
C ARG A 198 5.76 8.51 24.74
N ALA A 199 6.37 7.94 25.78
CA ALA A 199 7.74 8.27 26.20
C ALA A 199 8.78 7.83 25.16
N TYR A 200 8.59 6.64 24.57
CA TYR A 200 9.42 6.10 23.50
C TYR A 200 9.41 7.01 22.26
N GLU A 201 8.21 7.40 21.81
CA GLU A 201 8.04 8.35 20.71
C GLU A 201 8.64 9.72 21.03
N ALA A 202 8.41 10.25 22.23
CA ALA A 202 8.98 11.52 22.65
C ALA A 202 10.52 11.50 22.66
N GLY A 203 11.12 10.38 23.07
CA GLY A 203 12.57 10.16 23.04
C GLY A 203 13.13 10.24 21.62
N TRP A 204 12.54 9.50 20.70
CA TRP A 204 12.93 9.55 19.28
C TRP A 204 12.74 10.96 18.70
N GLN A 205 11.61 11.60 18.97
CA GLN A 205 11.30 12.94 18.48
C GLN A 205 12.29 13.99 19.01
N ARG A 206 12.81 13.88 20.25
CA ARG A 206 13.85 14.77 20.76
C ARG A 206 15.09 14.68 19.88
N SER A 207 15.64 13.47 19.71
CA SER A 207 16.82 13.23 18.88
C SER A 207 16.63 13.68 17.43
N PHE A 208 15.46 13.42 16.85
CA PHE A 208 15.14 13.84 15.49
C PHE A 208 15.13 15.38 15.34
N ARG A 209 14.54 16.11 16.31
CA ARG A 209 14.51 17.58 16.29
C ARG A 209 15.88 18.21 16.48
N GLU A 210 16.80 17.60 17.23
CA GLU A 210 18.18 18.11 17.37
C GLU A 210 18.88 18.23 16.01
N GLY A 211 18.58 17.31 15.08
CA GLY A 211 19.07 17.41 13.70
C GLY A 211 18.67 18.71 13.02
N PHE A 212 17.54 19.33 13.40
CA PHE A 212 17.01 20.57 12.80
C PHE A 212 17.63 21.85 13.33
N LYS A 213 18.22 21.84 14.54
CA LYS A 213 18.81 23.04 15.16
C LYS A 213 20.06 23.56 14.47
N HIS A 214 20.79 22.68 13.78
CA HIS A 214 22.01 23.08 13.07
C HIS A 214 21.70 23.27 11.59
N ALA A 215 22.09 24.42 11.02
CA ALA A 215 22.04 24.59 9.58
C ALA A 215 22.84 23.46 8.90
N PRO A 216 22.32 22.84 7.82
CA PRO A 216 23.04 21.78 7.13
C PRO A 216 24.42 22.30 6.71
N GLY A 217 25.49 21.60 7.14
CA GLY A 217 26.85 22.00 6.81
C GLY A 217 27.07 22.05 5.29
N LYS A 218 27.47 23.22 4.76
CA LYS A 218 27.96 23.47 3.39
C LYS A 218 27.14 22.91 2.20
N ALA A 219 25.90 22.46 2.37
CA ALA A 219 25.05 22.07 1.25
C ALA A 219 24.40 23.31 0.61
N VAL A 220 25.18 24.06 -0.16
CA VAL A 220 24.71 25.26 -0.88
C VAL A 220 23.82 24.82 -2.04
N ALA A 221 22.65 25.44 -2.19
CA ALA A 221 21.82 25.26 -3.37
C ALA A 221 22.61 25.68 -4.65
N PRO A 222 22.33 25.09 -5.83
CA PRO A 222 23.04 25.44 -7.05
C PRO A 222 23.05 26.96 -7.27
N ALA A 223 24.23 27.52 -7.56
CA ALA A 223 24.36 28.92 -7.90
C ALA A 223 23.84 29.13 -9.32
N GLY A 224 22.58 29.56 -9.46
CA GLY A 224 21.94 29.80 -10.75
C GLY A 224 21.06 28.63 -11.21
N ARG A 225 20.88 28.48 -12.53
CA ARG A 225 20.00 27.46 -13.10
C ARG A 225 20.61 26.06 -12.87
N PRO A 226 19.91 25.14 -12.19
CA PRO A 226 20.39 23.77 -12.04
C PRO A 226 20.53 23.09 -13.40
N ARG A 227 21.52 22.20 -13.53
CA ARG A 227 21.69 21.38 -14.73
C ARG A 227 20.53 20.40 -14.87
N VAL A 228 20.12 19.81 -13.75
CA VAL A 228 19.02 18.84 -13.64
C VAL A 228 18.15 19.17 -12.44
N GLN A 229 16.84 19.24 -12.68
CA GLN A 229 15.82 19.19 -11.62
C GLN A 229 15.15 17.83 -11.66
N ALA A 230 15.19 17.09 -10.56
CA ALA A 230 14.62 15.75 -10.47
C ALA A 230 13.56 15.66 -9.38
N ALA A 231 12.30 15.53 -9.77
CA ALA A 231 11.19 15.29 -8.87
C ALA A 231 11.02 13.78 -8.64
N PHE A 232 11.40 13.33 -7.44
CA PHE A 232 11.24 11.94 -7.02
C PHE A 232 9.95 11.74 -6.24
N CYS A 233 9.45 10.50 -6.22
CA CYS A 233 8.46 10.09 -5.24
C CYS A 233 8.91 10.47 -3.81
N ILE A 234 7.97 10.86 -2.96
CA ILE A 234 8.21 11.14 -1.53
C ILE A 234 8.70 9.94 -0.70
N ASP A 235 8.77 8.73 -1.29
CA ASP A 235 9.17 7.47 -0.64
C ASP A 235 10.49 7.59 0.15
N VAL A 236 10.53 6.97 1.33
CA VAL A 236 11.69 7.03 2.26
C VAL A 236 12.97 6.43 1.68
N ARG A 237 12.86 5.48 0.75
CA ARG A 237 14.00 4.88 0.03
C ARG A 237 14.54 5.83 -1.03
N SER A 238 13.68 6.68 -1.58
CA SER A 238 14.09 7.75 -2.49
C SER A 238 14.77 8.91 -1.76
N GLU A 239 14.57 9.09 -0.44
CA GLU A 239 15.31 10.09 0.36
C GLU A 239 16.82 9.87 0.28
N VAL A 240 17.27 8.64 0.58
CA VAL A 240 18.69 8.26 0.52
C VAL A 240 19.26 8.48 -0.88
N PHE A 241 18.53 8.04 -1.91
CA PHE A 241 18.96 8.20 -3.30
C PHE A 241 19.09 9.67 -3.71
N ARG A 242 18.14 10.53 -3.31
CA ARG A 242 18.17 11.97 -3.60
C ARG A 242 19.39 12.64 -2.98
N ARG A 243 19.68 12.32 -1.71
CA ARG A 243 20.87 12.84 -1.01
C ARG A 243 22.15 12.40 -1.72
N ALA A 244 22.24 11.13 -2.10
CA ALA A 244 23.36 10.60 -2.88
C ALA A 244 23.49 11.28 -4.25
N PHE A 245 22.38 11.59 -4.92
CA PHE A 245 22.38 12.24 -6.22
C PHE A 245 22.85 13.70 -6.16
N GLU A 246 22.41 14.45 -5.15
CA GLU A 246 22.90 15.81 -4.90
C GLU A 246 24.38 15.82 -4.49
N ALA A 247 24.86 14.80 -3.77
CA ALA A 247 26.28 14.64 -3.46
C ALA A 247 27.12 14.29 -4.70
N ALA A 248 26.56 13.49 -5.64
CA ALA A 248 27.21 13.09 -6.87
C ALA A 248 27.23 14.18 -7.97
N GLY A 249 26.47 15.27 -7.78
CA GLY A 249 26.35 16.39 -8.71
C GLY A 249 25.91 17.69 -8.01
N PRO A 250 26.81 18.67 -7.81
CA PRO A 250 26.47 19.92 -7.12
C PRO A 250 25.44 20.77 -7.88
N ASP A 251 25.35 20.64 -9.20
CA ASP A 251 24.38 21.33 -10.06
C ASP A 251 23.01 20.63 -10.15
N VAL A 252 22.76 19.67 -9.27
CA VAL A 252 21.48 18.95 -9.16
C VAL A 252 20.60 19.60 -8.11
N GLU A 253 19.32 19.70 -8.44
CA GLU A 253 18.25 20.00 -7.50
C GLU A 253 17.25 18.84 -7.47
N THR A 254 16.95 18.30 -6.29
CA THR A 254 15.91 17.28 -6.14
C THR A 254 14.66 17.84 -5.47
N LEU A 255 13.51 17.39 -5.95
CA LEU A 255 12.20 17.72 -5.41
C LEU A 255 11.53 16.42 -4.96
N GLY A 256 10.61 16.54 -4.01
CA GLY A 256 9.80 15.43 -3.54
C GLY A 256 8.33 15.68 -3.84
N PHE A 257 7.67 14.72 -4.49
CA PHE A 257 6.26 14.78 -4.80
C PHE A 257 5.63 13.39 -4.80
N ALA A 258 4.32 13.27 -4.62
CA ALA A 258 3.70 11.95 -4.63
C ALA A 258 3.90 11.27 -6.00
N GLY A 259 4.25 9.97 -6.01
CA GLY A 259 4.71 9.26 -7.23
C GLY A 259 3.69 9.15 -8.37
N PHE A 260 2.41 9.46 -8.11
CA PHE A 260 1.37 9.55 -9.15
C PHE A 260 1.34 10.91 -9.86
N PHE A 261 2.15 11.88 -9.42
CA PHE A 261 2.31 13.21 -10.02
C PHE A 261 1.02 14.03 -10.15
N GLY A 262 0.03 13.82 -9.27
CA GLY A 262 -1.28 14.47 -9.36
C GLY A 262 -2.19 13.89 -10.44
N LEU A 263 -1.72 12.88 -11.18
CA LEU A 263 -2.44 12.24 -12.28
C LEU A 263 -3.18 11.01 -11.74
N ALA A 264 -4.40 11.21 -11.23
CA ALA A 264 -5.26 10.11 -10.78
C ALA A 264 -5.88 9.39 -11.98
N ILE A 265 -5.20 8.36 -12.49
CA ILE A 265 -5.57 7.65 -13.73
C ILE A 265 -5.97 6.20 -13.49
N ASP A 266 -6.88 5.72 -14.32
CA ASP A 266 -7.18 4.30 -14.52
C ASP A 266 -6.40 3.84 -15.75
N TYR A 267 -5.41 2.95 -15.56
CA TYR A 267 -4.54 2.53 -16.66
C TYR A 267 -4.99 1.19 -17.23
N VAL A 268 -5.29 1.16 -18.54
CA VAL A 268 -5.71 -0.03 -19.28
C VAL A 268 -4.54 -0.56 -20.11
N PRO A 269 -3.92 -1.69 -19.73
CA PRO A 269 -2.86 -2.32 -20.51
C PRO A 269 -3.32 -2.74 -21.90
N LEU A 270 -2.37 -2.91 -22.81
CA LEU A 270 -2.68 -3.27 -24.19
C LEU A 270 -3.36 -4.67 -24.23
N GLY A 271 -4.59 -4.72 -24.74
CA GLY A 271 -5.37 -5.94 -24.86
C GLY A 271 -6.21 -6.31 -23.63
N ALA A 272 -6.16 -5.51 -22.57
CA ALA A 272 -7.05 -5.66 -21.43
C ALA A 272 -8.42 -4.99 -21.68
N GLU A 273 -9.49 -5.56 -21.12
CA GLU A 273 -10.83 -4.97 -21.14
C GLU A 273 -10.99 -3.93 -20.02
N GLU A 274 -10.38 -4.19 -18.87
CA GLU A 274 -10.44 -3.36 -17.67
C GLU A 274 -9.05 -2.83 -17.30
N GLY A 275 -9.04 -1.68 -16.63
CA GLY A 275 -7.83 -1.04 -16.14
C GLY A 275 -7.61 -1.28 -14.65
N GLY A 276 -6.56 -0.64 -14.11
CA GLY A 276 -6.34 -0.55 -12.68
C GLY A 276 -5.98 0.88 -12.28
N ALA A 277 -6.52 1.32 -11.15
CA ALA A 277 -6.24 2.62 -10.56
C ALA A 277 -4.73 2.78 -10.28
N ARG A 278 -4.14 3.87 -10.77
CA ARG A 278 -2.73 4.27 -10.54
C ARG A 278 -2.69 5.56 -9.74
N CYS A 279 -3.33 5.54 -8.58
CA CYS A 279 -3.46 6.66 -7.66
C CYS A 279 -3.60 6.16 -6.21
N PRO A 280 -3.52 7.05 -5.21
CA PRO A 280 -3.75 6.67 -3.83
C PRO A 280 -5.16 6.07 -3.64
N VAL A 281 -5.28 5.08 -2.75
CA VAL A 281 -6.53 4.33 -2.49
C VAL A 281 -7.69 5.22 -2.02
N LEU A 282 -7.41 6.42 -1.48
CA LEU A 282 -8.41 7.40 -1.07
C LEU A 282 -9.00 8.22 -2.24
N LEU A 283 -8.48 8.09 -3.46
CA LEU A 283 -8.92 8.83 -4.64
C LEU A 283 -9.52 7.89 -5.67
N SER A 284 -10.62 8.32 -6.30
CA SER A 284 -11.10 7.69 -7.53
C SER A 284 -10.33 8.22 -8.73
N PRO A 285 -9.93 7.35 -9.68
CA PRO A 285 -9.40 7.80 -10.96
C PRO A 285 -10.36 8.74 -11.69
N ALA A 286 -9.85 9.85 -12.19
CA ALA A 286 -10.64 10.83 -12.92
C ALA A 286 -10.64 10.57 -14.45
N VAL A 287 -9.65 9.83 -14.94
CA VAL A 287 -9.46 9.61 -16.38
C VAL A 287 -8.92 8.21 -16.64
N THR A 288 -9.38 7.58 -17.73
CA THR A 288 -8.84 6.31 -18.22
C THR A 288 -7.76 6.58 -19.27
N ILE A 289 -6.57 6.02 -19.07
CA ILE A 289 -5.42 6.10 -19.97
C ILE A 289 -5.12 4.71 -20.52
N ARG A 290 -4.94 4.61 -21.84
CA ARG A 290 -4.65 3.34 -22.50
C ARG A 290 -3.17 3.18 -22.77
N GLU A 291 -2.70 1.94 -22.72
CA GLU A 291 -1.43 1.57 -23.32
C GLU A 291 -1.59 1.40 -24.84
N ARG A 292 -0.66 1.97 -25.61
CA ARG A 292 -0.56 1.77 -27.06
C ARG A 292 0.86 1.45 -27.49
N ILE A 293 0.97 0.89 -28.69
CA ILE A 293 2.24 0.75 -29.37
C ILE A 293 2.55 2.08 -30.08
N LYS A 294 3.67 2.69 -29.71
CA LYS A 294 4.13 3.96 -30.28
C LYS A 294 4.40 3.82 -31.78
N GLY A 295 3.96 4.81 -32.56
CA GLY A 295 4.30 4.95 -33.97
C GLY A 295 3.72 3.88 -34.90
N THR A 296 2.74 3.10 -34.43
CA THR A 296 2.05 2.09 -35.25
C THR A 296 0.63 2.51 -35.59
N ASP A 297 0.14 2.06 -36.74
CA ASP A 297 -1.26 2.22 -37.11
C ASP A 297 -2.17 1.21 -36.39
N ALA A 298 -3.49 1.46 -36.41
CA ALA A 298 -4.48 0.62 -35.76
C ALA A 298 -4.46 -0.83 -36.28
N ARG A 299 -4.04 -1.06 -37.54
CA ARG A 299 -3.98 -2.39 -38.16
C ARG A 299 -2.82 -3.21 -37.60
N ALA A 300 -1.64 -2.62 -37.45
CA ALA A 300 -0.48 -3.27 -36.86
C ALA A 300 -0.71 -3.57 -35.38
N GLU A 301 -1.36 -2.66 -34.64
CA GLU A 301 -1.76 -2.89 -33.25
C GLU A 301 -2.75 -4.06 -33.13
N ALA A 302 -3.77 -4.11 -33.98
CA ALA A 302 -4.72 -5.23 -34.03
C ALA A 302 -4.05 -6.57 -34.36
N ALA A 303 -3.09 -6.59 -35.29
CA ALA A 303 -2.33 -7.80 -35.61
C ALA A 303 -1.44 -8.25 -34.44
N HIS A 304 -0.88 -7.31 -33.67
CA HIS A 304 -0.14 -7.60 -32.45
C HIS A 304 -1.04 -8.24 -31.39
N LEU A 305 -2.20 -7.65 -31.14
CA LEU A 305 -3.21 -8.15 -30.20
C LEU A 305 -3.70 -9.55 -30.59
N ALA A 306 -3.98 -9.80 -31.87
CA ALA A 306 -4.38 -11.13 -32.34
C ALA A 306 -3.31 -12.19 -32.06
N ARG A 307 -2.03 -11.87 -32.27
CA ARG A 307 -0.91 -12.77 -31.98
C ARG A 307 -0.74 -13.01 -30.48
N GLN A 308 -0.91 -11.98 -29.66
CA GLN A 308 -0.90 -12.12 -28.20
C GLN A 308 -2.07 -12.98 -27.70
N GLY A 309 -3.28 -12.73 -28.20
CA GLY A 309 -4.47 -13.50 -27.85
C GLY A 309 -4.33 -14.97 -28.21
N ALA A 310 -3.79 -15.29 -29.39
CA ALA A 310 -3.51 -16.67 -29.78
C ALA A 310 -2.51 -17.36 -28.84
N ARG A 311 -1.45 -16.66 -28.42
CA ARG A 311 -0.47 -17.18 -27.44
C ARG A 311 -1.09 -17.37 -26.06
N ALA A 312 -1.82 -16.38 -25.56
CA ALA A 312 -2.51 -16.45 -24.28
C ALA A 312 -3.56 -17.58 -24.26
N GLY A 313 -4.27 -17.78 -25.37
CA GLY A 313 -5.20 -18.90 -25.54
C GLY A 313 -4.50 -20.25 -25.47
N ALA A 314 -3.35 -20.40 -26.13
CA ALA A 314 -2.52 -21.59 -26.05
C ALA A 314 -1.99 -21.83 -24.62
N ASP A 315 -1.50 -20.78 -23.95
CA ASP A 315 -1.02 -20.85 -22.58
C ASP A 315 -2.13 -21.23 -21.60
N ARG A 316 -3.35 -20.69 -21.78
CA ARG A 316 -4.53 -21.06 -20.98
C ARG A 316 -4.94 -22.51 -21.22
N ALA A 317 -4.98 -22.96 -22.46
CA ALA A 317 -5.24 -24.37 -22.78
C ALA A 317 -4.20 -25.30 -22.15
N TRP A 318 -2.92 -24.93 -22.22
CA TRP A 318 -1.82 -25.66 -21.60
C TRP A 318 -1.92 -25.68 -20.07
N LYS A 319 -2.25 -24.54 -19.44
CA LYS A 319 -2.49 -24.45 -17.98
C LYS A 319 -3.65 -25.34 -17.57
N ASN A 320 -4.77 -25.30 -18.28
CA ASN A 320 -5.93 -26.15 -18.02
C ASN A 320 -5.59 -27.63 -18.15
N PHE A 321 -4.81 -28.02 -19.17
CA PHE A 321 -4.31 -29.38 -19.31
C PHE A 321 -3.43 -29.81 -18.12
N LYS A 322 -2.52 -28.95 -17.63
CA LYS A 322 -1.69 -29.28 -16.46
C LYS A 322 -2.48 -29.46 -15.17
N LEU A 323 -3.53 -28.66 -14.99
CA LEU A 323 -4.29 -28.59 -13.74
C LEU A 323 -5.53 -29.50 -13.72
N ALA A 324 -5.92 -30.08 -14.86
CA ALA A 324 -7.04 -31.01 -14.91
C ALA A 324 -6.75 -32.30 -14.11
N ALA A 325 -7.79 -32.80 -13.44
CA ALA A 325 -7.68 -33.92 -12.50
C ALA A 325 -7.07 -35.20 -13.10
N VAL A 326 -7.33 -35.47 -14.39
CA VAL A 326 -6.87 -36.69 -15.07
C VAL A 326 -5.44 -36.55 -15.60
N SER A 327 -5.01 -35.35 -15.98
CA SER A 327 -3.72 -35.11 -16.65
C SER A 327 -2.63 -34.57 -15.74
N SER A 328 -2.97 -34.04 -14.56
CA SER A 328 -2.00 -33.46 -13.62
C SER A 328 -0.93 -34.47 -13.17
N PHE A 329 -1.32 -35.69 -12.79
CA PHE A 329 -0.38 -36.74 -12.37
C PHE A 329 0.53 -37.20 -13.53
N ALA A 330 -0.05 -37.53 -14.68
CA ALA A 330 0.72 -37.94 -15.86
C ALA A 330 1.65 -36.82 -16.37
N PHE A 331 1.23 -35.56 -16.26
CA PHE A 331 2.06 -34.41 -16.64
C PHE A 331 3.33 -34.31 -15.79
N VAL A 332 3.22 -34.47 -14.47
CA VAL A 332 4.37 -34.41 -13.56
C VAL A 332 5.37 -35.52 -13.88
N GLU A 333 4.89 -36.74 -14.13
CA GLU A 333 5.73 -37.91 -14.45
C GLU A 333 6.48 -37.76 -15.78
N VAL A 334 5.81 -37.25 -16.83
CA VAL A 334 6.40 -37.15 -18.17
C VAL A 334 7.29 -35.92 -18.32
N MET A 335 6.86 -34.77 -17.82
CA MET A 335 7.53 -33.48 -18.06
C MET A 335 8.42 -33.03 -16.92
N GLY A 336 8.37 -33.66 -15.74
CA GLY A 336 9.13 -33.24 -14.55
C GLY A 336 10.63 -33.10 -14.79
N LEU A 337 11.26 -34.08 -15.46
CA LEU A 337 12.70 -34.06 -15.76
C LEU A 337 13.11 -32.90 -16.69
N ALA A 338 12.22 -32.48 -17.61
CA ALA A 338 12.49 -31.36 -18.50
C ALA A 338 12.58 -30.01 -17.77
N TYR A 339 12.02 -29.91 -16.55
CA TYR A 339 12.11 -28.70 -15.72
C TYR A 339 13.40 -28.62 -14.90
N VAL A 340 14.21 -29.69 -14.79
CA VAL A 340 15.45 -29.69 -14.00
C VAL A 340 16.41 -28.59 -14.45
N ASN A 341 16.69 -28.48 -15.76
CA ASN A 341 17.57 -27.43 -16.29
C ASN A 341 17.04 -26.03 -16.00
N ARG A 342 15.72 -25.85 -16.00
CA ARG A 342 15.08 -24.58 -15.67
C ARG A 342 15.22 -24.27 -14.19
N LEU A 343 14.97 -25.24 -13.30
CA LEU A 343 15.12 -25.09 -11.85
C LEU A 343 16.56 -24.79 -11.46
N VAL A 344 17.54 -25.47 -12.07
CA VAL A 344 18.97 -25.18 -11.85
C VAL A 344 19.30 -23.76 -12.30
N ARG A 345 18.93 -23.38 -13.53
CA ARG A 345 19.20 -22.03 -14.04
C ARG A 345 18.53 -20.94 -13.21
N ASP A 346 17.24 -21.11 -12.89
CA ASP A 346 16.45 -20.13 -12.15
C ASP A 346 16.91 -20.09 -10.67
N GLY A 347 17.37 -21.22 -10.10
CA GLY A 347 17.93 -21.33 -8.76
C GLY A 347 19.30 -20.69 -8.55
N PHE A 348 20.13 -20.59 -9.60
CA PHE A 348 21.41 -19.86 -9.56
C PHE A 348 21.30 -18.43 -10.12
N GLY A 349 20.10 -17.83 -10.14
CA GLY A 349 19.89 -16.45 -10.58
C GLY A 349 20.13 -16.20 -12.08
N GLY A 350 20.31 -17.27 -12.87
CA GLY A 350 20.48 -17.22 -14.33
C GLY A 350 19.16 -17.10 -15.09
N GLY A 351 18.03 -17.18 -14.38
CA GLY A 351 16.71 -16.87 -14.93
C GLY A 351 16.64 -15.39 -15.28
N LYS A 352 16.79 -15.06 -16.57
CA LYS A 352 16.45 -13.72 -17.09
C LYS A 352 14.94 -13.52 -16.92
N ARG A 353 14.50 -12.99 -15.79
CA ARG A 353 13.34 -12.11 -15.80
C ARG A 353 13.87 -10.73 -16.07
N ALA A 354 13.61 -10.25 -17.29
CA ALA A 354 13.49 -8.82 -17.47
C ALA A 354 12.41 -8.39 -16.47
N CYS A 355 12.82 -7.64 -15.44
CA CYS A 355 11.96 -6.69 -14.78
C CYS A 355 10.97 -6.14 -15.81
N GLY A 356 9.68 -6.14 -15.48
CA GLY A 356 8.57 -5.76 -16.37
C GLY A 356 8.58 -4.29 -16.77
N HIS A 357 9.76 -3.66 -16.87
CA HIS A 357 9.93 -2.35 -17.45
C HIS A 357 9.36 -2.38 -18.86
N ALA A 358 8.36 -1.53 -19.07
CA ALA A 358 7.64 -1.36 -20.33
C ALA A 358 8.60 -1.54 -21.50
N ARG A 359 8.25 -2.46 -22.42
CA ARG A 359 8.96 -2.57 -23.69
C ARG A 359 8.98 -1.16 -24.27
N HIS A 360 10.15 -0.64 -24.67
CA HIS A 360 10.29 0.75 -25.12
C HIS A 360 9.28 1.18 -26.21
N ALA A 361 8.67 0.23 -26.92
CA ALA A 361 7.60 0.47 -27.89
C ALA A 361 6.20 0.69 -27.29
N LEU A 362 5.92 0.31 -26.04
CA LEU A 362 4.62 0.45 -25.36
C LEU A 362 4.62 1.67 -24.44
N GLY A 363 3.54 2.45 -24.44
CA GLY A 363 3.40 3.59 -23.54
C GLY A 363 1.99 4.11 -23.35
N PRO A 364 1.79 4.96 -22.33
CA PRO A 364 0.52 5.62 -22.10
C PRO A 364 0.18 6.56 -23.26
N ASP A 365 -1.09 6.57 -23.65
CA ASP A 365 -1.63 7.46 -24.68
C ASP A 365 -2.54 8.53 -24.03
N PRO A 366 -2.12 9.81 -24.00
CA PRO A 366 -2.95 10.91 -23.49
C PRO A 366 -4.03 11.35 -24.48
N ALA A 367 -4.05 10.84 -25.72
CA ALA A 367 -5.00 11.25 -26.75
C ALA A 367 -6.45 10.88 -26.38
N PRO A 368 -7.41 11.80 -26.57
CA PRO A 368 -8.83 11.48 -26.44
C PRO A 368 -9.22 10.30 -27.33
N GLY A 369 -10.02 9.40 -26.78
CA GLY A 369 -10.51 8.22 -27.49
C GLY A 369 -11.62 7.51 -26.73
N THR A 370 -11.89 6.26 -27.11
CA THR A 370 -12.87 5.41 -26.45
C THR A 370 -12.36 3.98 -26.26
N HIS A 371 -12.74 3.34 -25.17
CA HIS A 371 -12.50 1.91 -24.91
C HIS A 371 -13.67 1.30 -24.15
N GLY A 372 -14.27 0.22 -24.69
CA GLY A 372 -15.43 -0.41 -24.07
C GLY A 372 -16.61 0.55 -23.82
N GLY A 373 -16.81 1.53 -24.71
CA GLY A 373 -17.85 2.57 -24.56
C GLY A 373 -17.52 3.70 -23.59
N ARG A 374 -16.37 3.66 -22.90
CA ARG A 374 -15.91 4.71 -21.97
C ARG A 374 -14.96 5.70 -22.67
N PRO A 375 -15.02 7.01 -22.37
CA PRO A 375 -14.04 7.97 -22.85
C PRO A 375 -12.66 7.70 -22.23
N THR A 376 -11.61 7.91 -23.03
CA THR A 376 -10.21 7.74 -22.62
C THR A 376 -9.40 8.98 -23.00
N GLY A 377 -8.26 9.18 -22.34
CA GLY A 377 -7.36 10.31 -22.62
C GLY A 377 -7.85 11.63 -22.02
N LEU A 378 -7.06 12.69 -22.24
CA LEU A 378 -7.30 14.04 -21.72
C LEU A 378 -7.47 14.99 -22.90
N ASP A 379 -8.49 15.84 -22.86
CA ASP A 379 -8.60 16.97 -23.77
C ASP A 379 -7.58 18.07 -23.42
N LEU A 380 -7.37 19.03 -24.32
CA LEU A 380 -6.33 20.05 -24.13
C LEU A 380 -6.51 20.87 -22.85
N PRO A 381 -7.71 21.38 -22.49
CA PRO A 381 -7.93 22.05 -21.21
C PRO A 381 -7.53 21.18 -20.00
N ALA A 382 -7.96 19.92 -19.94
CA ALA A 382 -7.63 19.02 -18.84
C ALA A 382 -6.12 18.71 -18.78
N ARG A 383 -5.44 18.63 -19.93
CA ARG A 383 -3.97 18.48 -19.96
C ARG A 383 -3.26 19.69 -19.37
N ILE A 384 -3.70 20.91 -19.69
CA ILE A 384 -3.13 22.14 -19.14
C ILE A 384 -3.39 22.22 -17.63
N ASP A 385 -4.61 21.91 -17.18
CA ASP A 385 -4.99 21.87 -15.77
C ASP A 385 -4.14 20.87 -14.98
N ALA A 386 -3.98 19.65 -15.51
CA ALA A 386 -3.17 18.61 -14.89
C ALA A 386 -1.68 19.03 -14.78
N ALA A 387 -1.12 19.60 -15.85
CA ALA A 387 0.26 20.08 -15.85
C ALA A 387 0.47 21.25 -14.87
N GLU A 388 -0.46 22.20 -14.80
CA GLU A 388 -0.40 23.30 -13.84
C GLU A 388 -0.50 22.80 -12.40
N ALA A 389 -1.50 21.95 -12.11
CA ALA A 389 -1.72 21.39 -10.79
C ALA A 389 -0.49 20.63 -10.28
N MET A 390 0.14 19.83 -11.15
CA MET A 390 1.39 19.14 -10.86
C MET A 390 2.53 20.12 -10.52
N LEU A 391 2.78 21.11 -11.38
CA LEU A 391 3.88 22.08 -11.18
C LEU A 391 3.69 22.94 -9.92
N ARG A 392 2.46 23.42 -9.68
CA ARG A 392 2.13 24.17 -8.45
C ARG A 392 2.20 23.29 -7.22
N GLY A 393 1.73 22.04 -7.30
CA GLY A 393 1.83 21.06 -6.21
C GLY A 393 3.27 20.76 -5.79
N MET A 394 4.21 20.77 -6.74
CA MET A 394 5.65 20.63 -6.49
C MET A 394 6.32 21.92 -6.01
N SER A 395 5.60 23.05 -5.95
CA SER A 395 6.17 24.40 -5.77
C SER A 395 7.24 24.73 -6.84
N LEU A 396 7.10 24.18 -8.05
CA LEU A 396 8.03 24.37 -9.17
C LEU A 396 7.33 25.14 -10.30
N THR A 397 7.24 26.46 -10.16
CA THR A 397 6.59 27.33 -11.15
C THR A 397 7.57 28.18 -11.94
N SER A 398 8.86 28.19 -11.57
CA SER A 398 9.92 28.95 -12.22
C SER A 398 11.28 28.27 -12.04
N GLY A 399 12.33 28.81 -12.67
CA GLY A 399 13.69 28.31 -12.50
C GLY A 399 13.99 26.97 -13.18
N PHE A 400 13.15 26.55 -14.14
CA PHE A 400 13.23 25.23 -14.79
C PHE A 400 14.65 24.92 -15.33
N ALA A 401 15.17 23.76 -14.95
CA ALA A 401 16.43 23.20 -15.45
C ALA A 401 16.38 22.93 -16.96
N ARG A 402 17.53 22.54 -17.53
CA ARG A 402 17.58 22.09 -18.94
C ARG A 402 17.00 20.68 -19.09
N LEU A 403 17.28 19.81 -18.12
CA LEU A 403 16.62 18.51 -17.98
C LEU A 403 15.77 18.49 -16.72
N MET A 404 14.50 18.14 -16.88
CA MET A 404 13.57 17.89 -15.79
C MET A 404 13.28 16.39 -15.73
N LEU A 405 13.61 15.73 -14.65
CA LEU A 405 13.40 14.30 -14.47
C LEU A 405 12.19 14.08 -13.55
N LEU A 406 11.19 13.35 -14.02
CA LEU A 406 10.05 12.92 -13.21
C LEU A 406 10.26 11.45 -12.86
N VAL A 407 10.54 11.16 -11.60
CA VAL A 407 10.99 9.84 -11.13
C VAL A 407 9.92 9.22 -10.23
N GLY A 408 9.08 8.38 -10.83
CA GLY A 408 8.29 7.42 -10.07
C GLY A 408 9.22 6.36 -9.46
N HIS A 409 8.71 5.53 -8.55
CA HIS A 409 9.47 4.40 -8.05
C HIS A 409 8.68 3.10 -8.17
N GLY A 410 9.42 2.00 -8.14
CA GLY A 410 8.92 0.63 -8.10
C GLY A 410 10.04 -0.25 -7.56
N SER A 411 9.79 -1.56 -7.49
CA SER A 411 10.74 -2.50 -6.93
C SER A 411 10.90 -3.74 -7.82
N SER A 412 12.13 -4.24 -7.94
CA SER A 412 12.39 -5.54 -8.54
C SER A 412 12.42 -6.64 -7.48
N SER A 413 11.56 -7.65 -7.62
CA SER A 413 11.66 -8.90 -6.85
C SER A 413 11.14 -10.11 -7.64
N THR A 414 11.70 -11.29 -7.38
CA THR A 414 11.23 -12.56 -7.94
C THR A 414 10.38 -13.31 -6.93
N ASN A 415 9.26 -13.90 -7.38
CA ASN A 415 8.41 -14.80 -6.59
C ASN A 415 7.96 -14.20 -5.24
N ASN A 416 7.44 -12.98 -5.27
CA ASN A 416 7.08 -12.24 -4.07
C ASN A 416 5.59 -11.84 -4.10
N PRO A 417 4.71 -12.55 -3.37
CA PRO A 417 3.30 -12.16 -3.22
C PRO A 417 3.09 -10.77 -2.62
N HIS A 418 4.12 -10.21 -1.97
CA HIS A 418 4.12 -8.86 -1.39
C HIS A 418 4.79 -7.82 -2.28
N ALA A 419 4.96 -8.07 -3.59
CA ALA A 419 5.61 -7.13 -4.51
C ALA A 419 4.90 -5.76 -4.54
N SER A 420 3.57 -5.73 -4.53
CA SER A 420 2.79 -4.48 -4.48
C SER A 420 3.06 -3.66 -3.22
N GLY A 421 3.39 -4.31 -2.10
CA GLY A 421 3.79 -3.64 -0.85
C GLY A 421 5.19 -3.02 -0.90
N LEU A 422 6.02 -3.36 -1.89
CA LEU A 422 7.31 -2.74 -2.15
C LEU A 422 7.24 -1.64 -3.22
N ASP A 423 6.19 -1.65 -4.03
CA ASP A 423 5.93 -0.61 -5.03
C ASP A 423 5.34 0.67 -4.39
N CYS A 424 4.83 1.60 -5.19
CA CYS A 424 4.43 2.92 -4.72
C CYS A 424 3.04 2.90 -4.07
N GLY A 425 2.98 3.16 -2.76
CA GLY A 425 1.71 3.34 -2.04
C GLY A 425 0.87 4.51 -2.58
N ALA A 426 1.50 5.58 -3.09
CA ALA A 426 0.81 6.69 -3.73
C ALA A 426 0.29 6.35 -5.15
N CYS A 427 0.68 5.22 -5.72
CA CYS A 427 0.15 4.69 -6.98
C CYS A 427 -0.72 3.45 -6.77
N GLY A 428 -1.17 3.20 -5.54
CA GLY A 428 -2.04 2.06 -5.22
C GLY A 428 -1.33 0.71 -5.21
N GLY A 429 -0.04 0.67 -4.85
CA GLY A 429 0.75 -0.57 -4.84
C GLY A 429 1.28 -0.99 -6.21
N HIS A 430 1.38 -0.03 -7.13
CA HIS A 430 1.93 -0.19 -8.46
C HIS A 430 3.21 0.63 -8.64
N ASP A 431 4.06 0.26 -9.60
CA ASP A 431 5.18 1.11 -9.99
C ASP A 431 4.69 2.45 -10.59
N GLY A 432 5.47 3.50 -10.34
CA GLY A 432 5.14 4.86 -10.77
C GLY A 432 5.53 5.20 -12.21
N SER A 433 5.92 4.23 -13.05
CA SER A 433 6.44 4.52 -14.39
C SER A 433 5.40 5.15 -15.31
N VAL A 434 4.15 4.67 -15.26
CA VAL A 434 3.07 5.16 -16.13
C VAL A 434 2.78 6.64 -15.84
N ASN A 435 2.61 7.01 -14.57
CA ASN A 435 2.35 8.40 -14.17
C ASN A 435 3.54 9.31 -14.51
N ALA A 436 4.77 8.87 -14.25
CA ALA A 436 5.97 9.63 -14.58
C ALA A 436 6.11 9.91 -16.08
N ARG A 437 5.81 8.91 -16.91
CA ARG A 437 5.83 9.03 -18.38
C ARG A 437 4.74 9.99 -18.86
N LEU A 438 3.50 9.81 -18.39
CA LEU A 438 2.40 10.68 -18.74
C LEU A 438 2.69 12.13 -18.36
N ALA A 439 3.20 12.37 -17.15
CA ALA A 439 3.59 13.70 -16.70
C ALA A 439 4.66 14.34 -17.58
N ALA A 440 5.69 13.57 -17.99
CA ALA A 440 6.72 14.08 -18.90
C ALA A 440 6.16 14.39 -20.30
N MET A 441 5.24 13.56 -20.80
CA MET A 441 4.55 13.81 -22.07
C MET A 441 3.76 15.12 -22.03
N LEU A 442 3.00 15.37 -20.96
CA LEU A 442 2.25 16.63 -20.79
C LEU A 442 3.18 17.85 -20.74
N LEU A 443 4.31 17.76 -20.04
CA LEU A 443 5.27 18.87 -19.95
C LEU A 443 6.07 19.09 -21.23
N ASN A 444 6.09 18.15 -22.17
CA ASN A 444 6.76 18.29 -23.46
C ASN A 444 5.81 18.66 -24.60
N ASP A 445 4.49 18.59 -24.38
CA ASP A 445 3.47 18.99 -25.34
C ASP A 445 3.50 20.51 -25.58
N GLY A 446 3.59 20.92 -26.85
CA GLY A 446 3.70 22.32 -27.25
C GLY A 446 2.46 23.16 -26.95
N GLU A 447 1.27 22.58 -27.11
CA GLU A 447 0.00 23.27 -26.81
C GLU A 447 -0.18 23.42 -25.30
N VAL A 448 0.21 22.40 -24.53
CA VAL A 448 0.22 22.48 -23.06
C VAL A 448 1.18 23.56 -22.57
N ARG A 449 2.40 23.63 -23.12
CA ARG A 449 3.37 24.69 -22.79
C ARG A 449 2.84 26.10 -23.12
N ALA A 450 2.17 26.26 -24.26
CA ALA A 450 1.53 27.53 -24.61
C ALA A 450 0.43 27.91 -23.61
N GLY A 451 -0.41 26.93 -23.22
CA GLY A 451 -1.43 27.11 -22.19
C GLY A 451 -0.85 27.49 -20.82
N LEU A 452 0.22 26.81 -20.38
CA LEU A 452 0.92 27.10 -19.13
C LEU A 452 1.53 28.51 -19.11
N ALA A 453 2.09 28.97 -20.23
CA ALA A 453 2.62 30.31 -20.35
C ALA A 453 1.52 31.37 -20.12
N GLY A 454 0.31 31.13 -20.63
CA GLY A 454 -0.87 31.96 -20.36
C GLY A 454 -1.29 32.00 -18.87
N ARG A 455 -0.85 31.03 -18.07
CA ARG A 455 -1.07 30.95 -16.61
C ARG A 455 0.14 31.39 -15.78
N GLY A 456 1.12 32.02 -16.42
CA GLY A 456 2.32 32.55 -15.78
C GLY A 456 3.42 31.51 -15.50
N ILE A 457 3.32 30.30 -16.04
CA ILE A 457 4.33 29.24 -15.88
C ILE A 457 5.03 29.02 -17.23
N VAL A 458 6.26 29.52 -17.34
CA VAL A 458 7.01 29.48 -18.60
C VAL A 458 8.15 28.47 -18.53
N LEU A 459 7.98 27.34 -19.22
CA LEU A 459 9.06 26.39 -19.46
C LEU A 459 9.93 26.91 -20.61
N ARG A 460 11.23 27.01 -20.37
CA ARG A 460 12.18 27.44 -21.41
C ARG A 460 12.15 26.47 -22.60
N HIS A 461 12.42 26.98 -23.81
CA HIS A 461 12.44 26.16 -25.02
C HIS A 461 13.46 25.00 -24.95
N ASP A 462 14.54 25.18 -24.18
CA ASP A 462 15.59 24.19 -23.96
C ASP A 462 15.34 23.29 -22.75
N CYS A 463 14.21 23.44 -22.04
CA CYS A 463 13.79 22.53 -20.98
C CYS A 463 13.12 21.30 -21.60
N HIS A 464 13.58 20.10 -21.26
CA HIS A 464 12.96 18.84 -21.67
C HIS A 464 12.68 17.95 -20.46
N ALA A 465 11.45 17.45 -20.35
CA ALA A 465 11.03 16.55 -19.30
C ALA A 465 11.28 15.09 -19.69
N ILE A 466 11.77 14.26 -18.77
CA ILE A 466 12.01 12.83 -18.98
C ILE A 466 11.29 12.05 -17.88
N GLY A 467 10.43 11.10 -18.28
CA GLY A 467 9.83 10.14 -17.35
C GLY A 467 10.84 9.05 -17.00
N ALA A 468 10.96 8.73 -15.71
CA ALA A 468 11.86 7.72 -15.21
C ALA A 468 11.27 6.93 -14.04
N LEU A 469 11.86 5.76 -13.78
CA LEU A 469 11.54 4.89 -12.65
C LEU A 469 12.80 4.62 -11.84
N HIS A 470 12.77 4.92 -10.54
CA HIS A 470 13.76 4.47 -9.57
C HIS A 470 13.36 3.08 -9.06
N ASP A 471 14.15 2.05 -9.39
CA ASP A 471 14.02 0.72 -8.79
C ASP A 471 14.64 0.75 -7.39
N THR A 472 13.80 0.74 -6.36
CA THR A 472 14.24 0.87 -4.97
C THR A 472 15.05 -0.33 -4.47
N THR A 473 14.85 -1.52 -5.05
CA THR A 473 15.62 -2.70 -4.69
C THR A 473 17.08 -2.54 -5.15
N THR A 474 17.29 -2.00 -6.36
CA THR A 474 18.61 -1.97 -7.01
C THR A 474 19.29 -0.60 -7.03
N ASP A 475 18.57 0.48 -6.72
CA ASP A 475 18.97 1.88 -6.96
C ASP A 475 19.34 2.17 -8.42
N GLU A 476 18.72 1.46 -9.36
CA GLU A 476 18.86 1.75 -10.79
C GLU A 476 17.74 2.68 -11.25
N VAL A 477 18.07 3.65 -12.11
CA VAL A 477 17.09 4.58 -12.67
C VAL A 477 16.88 4.26 -14.16
N HIS A 478 15.67 3.86 -14.49
CA HIS A 478 15.25 3.51 -15.84
C HIS A 478 14.57 4.71 -16.50
N PHE A 479 15.08 5.11 -17.67
CA PHE A 479 14.51 6.20 -18.46
C PHE A 479 13.55 5.68 -19.51
N TYR A 480 12.50 6.44 -19.77
CA TYR A 480 11.52 6.15 -20.80
C TYR A 480 11.50 7.23 -21.87
N ASP A 481 10.99 6.85 -23.04
CA ASP A 481 10.61 7.77 -24.10
C ASP A 481 11.75 8.68 -24.62
N LEU A 482 13.00 8.18 -24.55
CA LEU A 482 14.21 8.87 -25.00
C LEU A 482 14.27 9.12 -26.51
N ASP A 483 13.40 8.45 -27.29
CA ASP A 483 13.16 8.73 -28.70
C ASP A 483 12.67 10.17 -28.95
N THR A 484 12.09 10.80 -27.93
CA THR A 484 11.60 12.19 -27.99
C THR A 484 12.65 13.23 -27.55
N LEU A 485 13.80 12.80 -27.02
CA LEU A 485 14.82 13.71 -26.52
C LEU A 485 15.55 14.41 -27.68
N PRO A 486 15.62 15.76 -27.70
CA PRO A 486 16.35 16.47 -28.73
C PRO A 486 17.85 16.10 -28.73
N PRO A 487 18.50 16.00 -29.91
CA PRO A 487 19.94 15.72 -29.99
C PRO A 487 20.82 16.71 -29.21
N THR A 488 20.33 17.94 -29.03
CA THR A 488 21.01 18.99 -28.25
C THR A 488 21.21 18.62 -26.77
N HIS A 489 20.51 17.61 -26.25
CA HIS A 489 20.58 17.19 -24.85
C HIS A 489 21.39 15.90 -24.64
N ALA A 490 22.05 15.38 -25.67
CA ALA A 490 22.79 14.12 -25.60
C ALA A 490 23.90 14.13 -24.53
N GLU A 491 24.67 15.21 -24.42
CA GLU A 491 25.71 15.36 -23.40
C GLU A 491 25.14 15.44 -21.98
N ASP A 492 24.00 16.12 -21.82
CA ASP A 492 23.31 16.20 -20.53
C ASP A 492 22.77 14.85 -20.09
N LEU A 493 22.22 14.05 -21.02
CA LEU A 493 21.78 12.69 -20.75
C LEU A 493 22.95 11.78 -20.37
N ALA A 494 24.08 11.86 -21.09
CA ALA A 494 25.27 11.06 -20.78
C ALA A 494 25.81 11.39 -19.38
N TRP A 495 25.88 12.67 -19.05
CA TRP A 495 26.27 13.12 -17.71
C TRP A 495 25.27 12.65 -16.64
N LEU A 496 23.97 12.79 -16.89
CA LEU A 496 22.91 12.39 -15.97
C LEU A 496 22.97 10.88 -15.65
N ARG A 497 23.18 10.03 -16.67
CA ARG A 497 23.37 8.58 -16.48
C ARG A 497 24.55 8.28 -15.56
N ALA A 498 25.69 8.94 -15.78
CA ALA A 498 26.88 8.75 -14.95
C ALA A 498 26.64 9.23 -13.51
N ALA A 499 25.96 10.36 -13.32
CA ALA A 499 25.64 10.90 -12.00
C ALA A 499 24.68 9.99 -11.21
N LEU A 500 23.62 9.50 -11.86
CA LEU A 500 22.67 8.57 -11.22
C LEU A 500 23.32 7.20 -10.93
N SER A 501 24.22 6.71 -11.78
CA SER A 501 24.97 5.50 -11.50
C SER A 501 25.86 5.63 -10.25
N ARG A 502 26.49 6.80 -10.05
CA ARG A 502 27.25 7.09 -8.83
C ARG A 502 26.34 7.21 -7.61
N ALA A 503 25.20 7.89 -7.75
CA ALA A 503 24.20 8.01 -6.70
C ALA A 503 23.71 6.64 -6.22
N GLY A 504 23.40 5.74 -7.17
CA GLY A 504 22.98 4.39 -6.84
C GLY A 504 24.06 3.58 -6.13
N ALA A 505 25.34 3.73 -6.52
CA ALA A 505 26.44 3.06 -5.81
C ALA A 505 26.57 3.54 -4.35
N ILE A 506 26.41 4.85 -4.10
CA ILE A 506 26.41 5.42 -2.75
C ILE A 506 25.23 4.88 -1.94
N ALA A 507 24.02 4.89 -2.51
CA ALA A 507 22.81 4.40 -1.84
C ALA A 507 22.91 2.89 -1.50
N ARG A 508 23.41 2.06 -2.42
CA ARG A 508 23.65 0.64 -2.16
C ARG A 508 24.69 0.41 -1.07
N ALA A 509 25.78 1.18 -1.07
CA ALA A 509 26.82 1.09 -0.03
C ALA A 509 26.25 1.39 1.36
N GLU A 510 25.40 2.41 1.50
CA GLU A 510 24.72 2.74 2.75
C GLU A 510 23.79 1.61 3.21
N ARG A 511 23.05 1.00 2.29
CA ARG A 511 22.12 -0.09 2.62
C ARG A 511 22.79 -1.45 2.84
N ALA A 512 24.01 -1.66 2.37
CA ALA A 512 24.70 -2.95 2.45
C ALA A 512 24.77 -3.47 3.90
N GLY A 513 25.07 -2.59 4.85
CA GLY A 513 25.09 -2.93 6.27
C GLY A 513 23.70 -3.30 6.81
N ARG A 514 22.66 -2.56 6.42
CA ARG A 514 21.27 -2.83 6.82
C ARG A 514 20.74 -4.14 6.24
N LEU A 515 21.25 -4.58 5.10
CA LEU A 515 20.91 -5.85 4.46
C LEU A 515 21.81 -7.01 4.92
N LYS A 516 22.75 -6.76 5.84
CA LYS A 516 23.74 -7.73 6.35
C LYS A 516 24.48 -8.44 5.19
N LEU A 517 24.85 -7.69 4.15
CA LEU A 517 25.66 -8.24 3.06
C LEU A 517 27.06 -8.60 3.57
N SER A 518 27.65 -9.67 3.01
CA SER A 518 29.03 -10.06 3.35
C SER A 518 30.00 -8.92 3.00
N PRO A 519 30.91 -8.50 3.91
CA PRO A 519 31.90 -7.48 3.63
C PRO A 519 32.82 -7.81 2.44
N ASP A 520 33.04 -9.09 2.18
CA ASP A 520 33.96 -9.58 1.14
C ASP A 520 33.30 -9.64 -0.25
N ALA A 521 31.98 -9.48 -0.34
CA ALA A 521 31.25 -9.56 -1.59
C ALA A 521 31.09 -8.17 -2.24
N PRO A 522 31.20 -8.04 -3.57
CA PRO A 522 30.85 -6.80 -4.26
C PRO A 522 29.39 -6.41 -3.95
N VAL A 523 29.20 -5.25 -3.32
CA VAL A 523 27.88 -4.78 -2.85
C VAL A 523 26.85 -4.79 -3.98
N ASP A 524 27.22 -4.25 -5.14
CA ASP A 524 26.34 -4.15 -6.31
C ASP A 524 25.82 -5.52 -6.77
N ASP A 525 26.70 -6.52 -6.84
CA ASP A 525 26.33 -7.87 -7.25
C ASP A 525 25.48 -8.56 -6.17
N GLY A 526 25.80 -8.34 -4.89
CA GLY A 526 25.00 -8.82 -3.77
C GLY A 526 23.57 -8.28 -3.80
N ILE A 527 23.39 -6.98 -4.05
CA ILE A 527 22.06 -6.36 -4.18
C ILE A 527 21.29 -6.93 -5.37
N ARG A 528 21.91 -6.98 -6.56
CA ARG A 528 21.25 -7.51 -7.77
C ARG A 528 20.91 -8.99 -7.65
N ALA A 529 21.75 -9.78 -6.99
CA ALA A 529 21.50 -11.19 -6.73
C ALA A 529 20.25 -11.37 -5.86
N ARG A 530 20.10 -10.58 -4.78
CA ARG A 530 18.90 -10.63 -3.92
C ARG A 530 17.60 -10.31 -4.66
N ALA A 531 17.63 -9.33 -5.57
CA ALA A 531 16.45 -8.97 -6.36
C ALA A 531 15.99 -10.10 -7.29
N ARG A 532 16.94 -10.92 -7.77
CA ARG A 532 16.69 -12.01 -8.73
C ARG A 532 16.43 -13.36 -8.07
N ASP A 533 16.90 -13.56 -6.85
CA ASP A 533 16.75 -14.79 -6.09
C ASP A 533 15.28 -15.03 -5.69
N TRP A 534 14.70 -16.07 -6.28
CA TRP A 534 13.34 -16.53 -6.01
C TRP A 534 13.10 -17.07 -4.58
N ALA A 535 14.17 -17.45 -3.86
CA ALA A 535 14.12 -17.89 -2.46
C ALA A 535 14.31 -16.70 -1.49
N GLN A 536 14.65 -15.52 -2.00
CA GLN A 536 14.88 -14.35 -1.18
C GLN A 536 13.57 -13.83 -0.59
N VAL A 537 13.35 -14.12 0.69
CA VAL A 537 12.19 -13.61 1.44
C VAL A 537 12.27 -12.10 1.70
N ARG A 538 13.47 -11.52 1.66
CA ARG A 538 13.77 -10.11 1.96
C ARG A 538 14.58 -9.46 0.82
N PRO A 539 13.98 -9.20 -0.36
CA PRO A 539 14.70 -8.56 -1.46
C PRO A 539 15.23 -7.17 -1.04
N GLU A 540 14.40 -6.42 -0.33
CA GLU A 540 14.72 -5.16 0.35
C GLU A 540 13.87 -5.01 1.63
N TRP A 541 14.01 -3.89 2.35
CA TRP A 541 13.26 -3.61 3.58
C TRP A 541 11.96 -2.80 3.35
N GLY A 542 11.69 -2.37 2.11
CA GLY A 542 10.57 -1.46 1.83
C GLY A 542 10.66 -0.20 2.69
N LEU A 543 9.56 0.18 3.32
CA LEU A 543 9.46 1.36 4.19
C LEU A 543 9.67 1.06 5.68
N ALA A 544 10.28 -0.08 6.03
CA ALA A 544 10.62 -0.38 7.42
C ALA A 544 11.50 0.76 7.99
N GLY A 545 11.26 1.15 9.23
CA GLY A 545 11.92 2.30 9.87
C GLY A 545 11.38 3.69 9.50
N CYS A 546 10.38 3.82 8.62
CA CYS A 546 9.71 5.10 8.40
C CYS A 546 9.15 5.67 9.71
N ALA A 547 9.34 6.97 9.92
CA ALA A 547 9.00 7.64 11.19
C ALA A 547 8.65 9.13 11.04
N ALA A 548 8.98 9.76 9.91
CA ALA A 548 8.64 11.16 9.66
C ALA A 548 8.00 11.41 8.29
N PHE A 549 7.19 12.46 8.20
CA PHE A 549 6.79 13.10 6.95
C PHE A 549 7.12 14.58 7.03
N ILE A 550 7.78 15.13 6.01
CA ILE A 550 8.21 16.53 5.99
C ILE A 550 7.64 17.21 4.74
N ALA A 551 6.83 18.24 4.93
CA ALA A 551 6.36 19.15 3.89
C ALA A 551 6.98 20.54 4.10
N ALA A 552 8.07 20.79 3.39
CA ALA A 552 8.86 22.02 3.52
C ALA A 552 9.70 22.26 2.25
N PRO A 553 10.31 23.44 2.07
CA PRO A 553 11.25 23.67 0.98
C PRO A 553 12.41 22.68 1.04
N ARG A 554 12.92 22.23 -0.12
CA ARG A 554 14.03 21.26 -0.18
C ARG A 554 15.24 21.72 0.65
N ALA A 555 15.49 23.03 0.71
CA ALA A 555 16.56 23.63 1.48
C ALA A 555 16.57 23.20 2.97
N ARG A 556 15.40 22.91 3.57
CA ARG A 556 15.30 22.46 4.97
C ARG A 556 15.87 21.07 5.22
N THR A 557 15.90 20.22 4.19
CA THR A 557 16.30 18.82 4.30
C THR A 557 17.56 18.50 3.48
N ARG A 558 18.10 19.45 2.70
CA ARG A 558 19.28 19.26 1.86
C ARG A 558 20.51 18.96 2.72
N GLY A 559 21.29 17.94 2.34
CA GLY A 559 22.51 17.54 3.03
C GLY A 559 22.31 16.96 4.44
N ARG A 560 21.08 16.78 4.89
CA ARG A 560 20.77 16.13 6.17
C ARG A 560 20.64 14.63 5.96
N ASP A 561 21.26 13.86 6.86
CA ASP A 561 20.99 12.44 6.95
C ASP A 561 19.74 12.21 7.80
N LEU A 562 18.65 11.79 7.15
CA LEU A 562 17.38 11.43 7.79
C LEU A 562 17.24 9.90 7.94
N GLY A 563 18.31 9.15 7.65
CA GLY A 563 18.42 7.70 7.82
C GLY A 563 17.50 6.87 6.95
N GLY A 564 16.94 7.40 5.85
CA GLY A 564 15.92 6.72 5.06
C GLY A 564 14.61 6.53 5.84
N ARG A 565 14.27 7.48 6.74
CA ARG A 565 13.11 7.38 7.64
C ARG A 565 12.03 8.43 7.40
N ALA A 566 12.29 9.38 6.50
CA ALA A 566 11.42 10.52 6.26
C ALA A 566 10.82 10.50 4.86
N PHE A 567 9.50 10.59 4.77
CA PHE A 567 8.82 10.95 3.54
C PHE A 567 9.07 12.45 3.28
N LEU A 568 9.53 12.79 2.08
CA LEU A 568 9.97 14.16 1.77
C LEU A 568 9.12 14.78 0.67
N HIS A 569 8.26 15.72 1.02
CA HIS A 569 7.46 16.52 0.09
C HIS A 569 8.01 17.95 -0.02
N SER A 570 8.32 18.39 -1.23
CA SER A 570 8.75 19.76 -1.50
C SER A 570 7.53 20.69 -1.45
N TYR A 571 7.60 21.75 -0.64
CA TYR A 571 6.50 22.69 -0.48
C TYR A 571 7.00 24.07 -0.05
N ASP A 572 6.60 25.13 -0.74
CA ASP A 572 6.81 26.52 -0.31
C ASP A 572 5.46 27.24 -0.13
N TRP A 573 5.11 27.49 1.12
CA TRP A 573 3.84 28.13 1.48
C TRP A 573 3.71 29.56 0.98
N ARG A 574 4.83 30.25 0.74
CA ARG A 574 4.81 31.64 0.22
C ARG A 574 4.36 31.70 -1.23
N ALA A 575 4.55 30.61 -1.98
CA ALA A 575 4.08 30.45 -3.34
C ALA A 575 2.65 29.87 -3.44
N ASP A 576 2.05 29.48 -2.31
CA ASP A 576 0.75 28.79 -2.24
C ASP A 576 -0.39 29.76 -1.92
N ALA A 577 -0.87 30.44 -2.96
CA ALA A 577 -1.98 31.38 -2.85
C ALA A 577 -3.26 30.67 -2.35
N GLY A 578 -3.67 31.02 -1.12
CA GLY A 578 -4.86 30.46 -0.47
C GLY A 578 -4.64 29.09 0.17
N PHE A 579 -3.39 28.63 0.32
CA PHE A 579 -3.03 27.37 0.99
C PHE A 579 -3.69 26.13 0.38
N ARG A 580 -3.94 26.15 -0.94
CA ARG A 580 -4.59 25.03 -1.64
C ARG A 580 -3.66 23.83 -1.76
N THR A 581 -2.36 24.08 -1.98
CA THR A 581 -1.37 23.01 -1.99
C THR A 581 -1.15 22.46 -0.58
N LEU A 582 -1.16 23.29 0.46
CA LEU A 582 -1.12 22.83 1.85
C LEU A 582 -2.30 21.92 2.17
N GLU A 583 -3.50 22.34 1.79
CA GLU A 583 -4.72 21.57 2.00
C GLU A 583 -4.64 20.21 1.31
N LEU A 584 -4.17 20.16 0.06
CA LEU A 584 -3.90 18.90 -0.64
C LEU A 584 -2.86 18.05 0.12
N ILE A 585 -1.75 18.62 0.56
CA ILE A 585 -0.68 17.92 1.29
C ILE A 585 -1.23 17.26 2.57
N LEU A 586 -2.01 18.00 3.36
CA LEU A 586 -2.57 17.53 4.63
C LEU A 586 -3.69 16.50 4.43
N THR A 587 -4.42 16.55 3.32
CA THR A 587 -5.58 15.66 3.08
C THR A 587 -5.24 14.41 2.27
N ALA A 588 -4.13 14.40 1.52
CA ALA A 588 -3.74 13.26 0.69
C ALA A 588 -2.33 12.72 1.02
N PRO A 589 -1.19 13.33 0.62
CA PRO A 589 0.14 12.81 0.93
C PRO A 589 0.40 12.48 2.41
N MET A 590 -0.03 13.33 3.34
CA MET A 590 0.11 13.08 4.78
C MET A 590 -0.71 11.86 5.23
N VAL A 591 -1.96 11.74 4.73
CA VAL A 591 -2.84 10.61 5.03
C VAL A 591 -2.26 9.32 4.48
N VAL A 592 -1.77 9.31 3.24
CA VAL A 592 -1.10 8.15 2.62
C VAL A 592 0.14 7.73 3.43
N ALA A 593 1.00 8.69 3.79
CA ALA A 593 2.16 8.42 4.62
C ALA A 593 1.76 7.84 6.00
N SER A 594 0.67 8.34 6.58
CA SER A 594 0.14 7.83 7.85
C SER A 594 -0.34 6.38 7.72
N TRP A 595 -1.05 6.02 6.66
CA TRP A 595 -1.55 4.67 6.44
C TRP A 595 -0.41 3.67 6.25
N ILE A 596 0.61 4.06 5.48
CA ILE A 596 1.83 3.25 5.34
C ILE A 596 2.48 3.08 6.71
N SER A 597 2.72 4.16 7.46
CA SER A 597 3.33 4.08 8.78
C SER A 597 2.53 3.22 9.76
N LEU A 598 1.20 3.31 9.74
CA LEU A 598 0.31 2.52 10.60
C LEU A 598 0.28 1.04 10.21
N GLN A 599 0.42 0.71 8.93
CA GLN A 599 0.57 -0.68 8.48
C GLN A 599 1.83 -1.31 9.08
N TYR A 600 2.96 -0.61 9.04
CA TYR A 600 4.20 -1.07 9.65
C TYR A 600 4.09 -1.12 11.19
N TYR A 601 3.52 -0.08 11.81
CA TYR A 601 3.30 0.00 13.25
C TYR A 601 2.47 -1.19 13.75
N GLY A 602 1.28 -1.39 13.18
CA GLY A 602 0.35 -2.45 13.58
C GLY A 602 0.98 -3.84 13.39
N SER A 603 1.66 -4.05 12.25
CA SER A 603 2.32 -5.32 11.96
C SER A 603 3.49 -5.62 12.91
N VAL A 604 4.07 -4.63 13.58
CA VAL A 604 5.11 -4.82 14.61
C VAL A 604 4.51 -5.00 16.00
N VAL A 605 3.49 -4.21 16.35
CA VAL A 605 2.86 -4.25 17.68
C VAL A 605 2.10 -5.57 17.91
N ASP A 606 1.30 -6.00 16.94
CA ASP A 606 0.63 -7.29 16.96
C ASP A 606 0.55 -7.86 15.54
N ASN A 607 1.57 -8.64 15.17
CA ASN A 607 1.64 -9.25 13.85
C ASN A 607 0.54 -10.28 13.61
N ARG A 608 -0.03 -10.87 14.68
CA ARG A 608 -1.12 -11.86 14.55
C ARG A 608 -2.42 -11.18 14.11
N ALA A 609 -2.70 -9.99 14.65
CA ALA A 609 -3.92 -9.24 14.36
C ALA A 609 -3.77 -8.32 13.13
N PHE A 610 -2.64 -7.63 12.99
CA PHE A 610 -2.46 -6.55 12.01
C PHE A 610 -1.32 -6.81 11.00
N GLY A 611 -0.67 -7.96 11.09
CA GLY A 611 0.36 -8.39 10.16
C GLY A 611 -0.04 -9.65 9.41
N SER A 612 0.87 -10.11 8.55
CA SER A 612 0.64 -11.29 7.73
C SER A 612 1.39 -12.54 8.21
N GLY A 613 1.93 -12.56 9.43
CA GLY A 613 2.59 -13.74 9.96
C GLY A 613 3.91 -14.05 9.26
N ASN A 614 4.18 -15.34 9.05
CA ASN A 614 5.41 -15.83 8.45
C ASN A 614 5.29 -15.96 6.92
N LYS A 615 6.05 -15.13 6.20
CA LYS A 615 6.10 -15.09 4.73
C LYS A 615 6.40 -16.43 4.08
N VAL A 616 7.17 -17.29 4.73
CA VAL A 616 7.57 -18.61 4.19
C VAL A 616 6.39 -19.57 4.10
N LEU A 617 5.32 -19.33 4.86
CA LEU A 617 4.11 -20.14 4.88
C LEU A 617 3.00 -19.58 4.00
N HIS A 618 3.29 -18.52 3.22
CA HIS A 618 2.27 -17.82 2.45
C HIS A 618 1.82 -18.59 1.22
N ASN A 619 0.50 -18.72 1.06
CA ASN A 619 -0.14 -19.17 -0.16
C ASN A 619 -0.99 -18.04 -0.74
N VAL A 620 -0.85 -17.79 -2.04
CA VAL A 620 -1.69 -16.81 -2.76
C VAL A 620 -3.12 -17.35 -2.85
N VAL A 621 -4.10 -16.50 -2.55
CA VAL A 621 -5.54 -16.82 -2.63
C VAL A 621 -6.24 -15.79 -3.52
N GLY A 622 -7.14 -16.26 -4.39
CA GLY A 622 -8.02 -15.46 -5.24
C GLY A 622 -7.34 -14.46 -6.18
N THR A 623 -6.02 -14.60 -6.40
CA THR A 623 -5.15 -13.56 -6.99
C THR A 623 -5.15 -12.19 -6.30
N MET A 624 -5.75 -12.10 -5.10
CA MET A 624 -6.01 -10.87 -4.37
C MET A 624 -5.12 -10.69 -3.12
N GLY A 625 -4.68 -11.78 -2.50
CA GLY A 625 -3.90 -11.71 -1.26
C GLY A 625 -3.28 -13.05 -0.87
N VAL A 626 -2.96 -13.19 0.42
CA VAL A 626 -2.27 -14.38 0.96
C VAL A 626 -2.93 -14.94 2.21
N LEU A 627 -2.82 -16.26 2.37
CA LEU A 627 -3.09 -17.00 3.59
C LEU A 627 -1.77 -17.43 4.24
N GLU A 628 -1.74 -17.63 5.55
CA GLU A 628 -0.61 -18.26 6.25
C GLU A 628 -0.94 -19.72 6.54
N GLY A 629 -0.37 -20.64 5.76
CA GLY A 629 -0.71 -22.07 5.82
C GLY A 629 -1.74 -22.48 4.76
N ALA A 630 -2.46 -23.57 5.01
CA ALA A 630 -3.32 -24.22 4.02
C ALA A 630 -4.72 -23.58 3.87
N GLY A 631 -5.11 -22.70 4.80
CA GLY A 631 -6.45 -22.12 4.86
C GLY A 631 -6.54 -21.06 5.95
N GLY A 632 -7.76 -20.58 6.21
CA GLY A 632 -8.04 -19.61 7.28
C GLY A 632 -8.13 -18.17 6.78
N ASP A 633 -7.95 -17.23 7.69
CA ASP A 633 -8.17 -15.82 7.41
C ASP A 633 -7.18 -15.27 6.37
N LEU A 634 -7.65 -14.30 5.58
CA LEU A 634 -6.79 -13.48 4.74
C LEU A 634 -5.78 -12.77 5.65
N ARG A 635 -4.52 -12.67 5.23
CA ARG A 635 -3.47 -12.08 6.05
C ARG A 635 -3.17 -10.65 5.58
N PRO A 636 -3.72 -9.60 6.26
CA PRO A 636 -3.43 -8.21 5.91
C PRO A 636 -2.03 -7.80 6.40
N GLY A 637 -1.64 -6.55 6.14
CA GLY A 637 -0.40 -6.00 6.69
C GLY A 637 0.87 -6.71 6.20
N LEU A 638 1.92 -6.64 7.00
CA LEU A 638 3.27 -7.05 6.60
C LEU A 638 3.75 -8.30 7.34
N PRO A 639 4.52 -9.17 6.67
CA PRO A 639 5.02 -10.38 7.31
C PRO A 639 6.23 -10.05 8.18
N LEU A 640 6.54 -10.92 9.15
CA LEU A 640 7.69 -10.78 10.03
C LEU A 640 9.01 -10.59 9.25
N GLN A 641 9.16 -11.22 8.09
CA GLN A 641 10.35 -11.08 7.26
C GLN A 641 10.55 -9.65 6.73
N SER A 642 9.50 -8.85 6.60
CA SER A 642 9.59 -7.44 6.19
C SER A 642 9.88 -6.48 7.37
N LEU A 643 9.84 -6.98 8.60
CA LEU A 643 9.86 -6.16 9.82
C LEU A 643 10.98 -6.53 10.80
N HIS A 644 11.46 -7.77 10.75
CA HIS A 644 12.38 -8.36 11.71
C HIS A 644 13.52 -9.08 11.00
N ASP A 645 14.76 -8.88 11.46
CA ASP A 645 15.96 -9.45 10.83
C ASP A 645 16.35 -10.83 11.36
N GLY A 646 15.69 -11.29 12.42
CA GLY A 646 15.97 -12.55 13.13
C GLY A 646 16.46 -12.32 14.55
N GLU A 647 16.95 -11.12 14.86
CA GLU A 647 17.45 -10.72 16.18
C GLU A 647 16.68 -9.54 16.76
N ARG A 648 16.30 -8.59 15.90
CA ARG A 648 15.56 -7.38 16.29
C ARG A 648 14.57 -6.94 15.22
N PHE A 649 13.58 -6.15 15.65
CA PHE A 649 12.75 -5.39 14.73
C PHE A 649 13.57 -4.30 14.02
N VAL A 650 13.43 -4.25 12.70
CA VAL A 650 14.00 -3.23 11.81
C VAL A 650 13.08 -2.02 11.72
N HIS A 651 11.78 -2.21 11.88
CA HIS A 651 10.82 -1.11 12.06
C HIS A 651 10.55 -0.92 13.55
N GLU A 652 10.78 0.30 14.04
CA GLU A 652 10.40 0.71 15.40
C GLU A 652 8.93 1.14 15.38
N PRO A 653 8.07 0.65 16.31
CA PRO A 653 6.64 0.98 16.30
C PRO A 653 6.42 2.41 16.78
N LEU A 654 6.69 3.38 15.91
CA LEU A 654 6.52 4.81 16.15
C LEU A 654 5.32 5.32 15.35
N ARG A 655 4.43 6.07 15.99
CA ARG A 655 3.42 6.84 15.24
C ARG A 655 4.08 7.99 14.49
N LEU A 656 3.68 8.16 13.24
CA LEU A 656 4.36 9.06 12.29
C LEU A 656 4.41 10.50 12.82
N THR A 657 5.59 11.12 12.73
CA THR A 657 5.80 12.52 13.08
C THR A 657 5.83 13.40 11.83
N VAL A 658 4.87 14.31 11.72
CA VAL A 658 4.67 15.22 10.59
C VAL A 658 5.29 16.59 10.91
N LEU A 659 6.14 17.09 10.03
CA LEU A 659 6.73 18.44 10.09
C LEU A 659 6.24 19.24 8.87
N VAL A 660 5.64 20.40 9.12
CA VAL A 660 5.12 21.29 8.07
C VAL A 660 5.67 22.70 8.26
N GLU A 661 6.20 23.31 7.20
CA GLU A 661 6.52 24.74 7.18
C GLU A 661 5.35 25.52 6.57
N ALA A 662 4.46 26.05 7.40
CA ALA A 662 3.36 26.94 7.03
C ALA A 662 2.81 27.66 8.28
N PRO A 663 2.04 28.77 8.12
CA PRO A 663 1.38 29.43 9.24
C PRO A 663 0.44 28.49 10.01
N ARG A 664 0.50 28.53 11.35
CA ARG A 664 -0.31 27.66 12.23
C ARG A 664 -1.81 27.88 12.02
N GLU A 665 -2.21 29.11 11.75
CA GLU A 665 -3.59 29.51 11.49
C GLU A 665 -4.12 28.84 10.22
N ALA A 666 -3.29 28.75 9.17
CA ALA A 666 -3.65 28.07 7.94
C ALA A 666 -3.78 26.55 8.15
N ILE A 667 -2.81 25.94 8.85
CA ILE A 667 -2.85 24.51 9.20
C ILE A 667 -4.10 24.20 10.05
N GLY A 668 -4.36 24.98 11.09
CA GLY A 668 -5.53 24.82 11.97
C GLY A 668 -6.86 24.98 11.23
N SER A 669 -6.94 25.96 10.31
CA SER A 669 -8.13 26.15 9.46
C SER A 669 -8.40 24.94 8.55
N ILE A 670 -7.35 24.35 7.98
CA ILE A 670 -7.48 23.13 7.16
C ILE A 670 -7.92 21.95 8.04
N ILE A 671 -7.27 21.70 9.17
CA ILE A 671 -7.66 20.61 10.09
C ILE A 671 -9.12 20.77 10.53
N GLY A 672 -9.56 21.99 10.84
CA GLY A 672 -10.94 22.28 11.22
C GLY A 672 -11.98 21.98 10.13
N ARG A 673 -11.60 22.05 8.85
CA ARG A 673 -12.47 21.74 7.70
C ARG A 673 -12.54 20.24 7.37
N HIS A 674 -11.58 19.44 7.83
CA HIS A 674 -11.43 18.03 7.45
C HIS A 674 -11.50 17.09 8.68
N PRO A 675 -12.69 16.61 9.05
CA PRO A 675 -12.90 15.77 10.24
C PRO A 675 -12.00 14.53 10.28
N THR A 676 -11.83 13.82 9.17
CA THR A 676 -10.97 12.62 9.12
C THR A 676 -9.50 12.93 9.44
N VAL A 677 -8.99 14.09 9.01
CA VAL A 677 -7.63 14.52 9.34
C VAL A 677 -7.54 14.91 10.82
N ARG A 678 -8.57 15.63 11.31
CA ARG A 678 -8.67 15.99 12.72
C ARG A 678 -8.71 14.77 13.62
N ASP A 679 -9.48 13.74 13.28
CA ASP A 679 -9.59 12.51 14.07
C ASP A 679 -8.25 11.77 14.17
N LEU A 680 -7.42 11.77 13.11
CA LEU A 680 -6.09 11.19 13.17
C LEU A 680 -5.17 11.92 14.16
N LEU A 681 -5.30 13.25 14.26
CA LEU A 681 -4.48 14.08 15.14
C LEU A 681 -5.01 14.10 16.58
N ASP A 682 -6.32 14.31 16.77
CA ASP A 682 -6.96 14.41 18.07
C ASP A 682 -6.93 13.07 18.83
N ASN A 683 -7.01 11.93 18.11
CA ASN A 683 -6.84 10.60 18.70
C ASN A 683 -5.37 10.16 18.79
N GLY A 684 -4.43 11.01 18.37
CA GLY A 684 -2.99 10.77 18.49
C GLY A 684 -2.45 9.64 17.61
N TRP A 685 -3.09 9.31 16.49
CA TRP A 685 -2.54 8.39 15.48
C TRP A 685 -1.41 9.04 14.66
N LEU A 686 -1.32 10.37 14.70
CA LEU A 686 -0.29 11.19 14.08
C LEU A 686 0.22 12.26 15.06
N HIS A 687 1.52 12.57 15.00
CA HIS A 687 2.08 13.74 15.67
C HIS A 687 2.31 14.85 14.65
N LEU A 688 1.89 16.08 14.92
CA LEU A 688 2.10 17.22 14.02
C LEU A 688 2.93 18.31 14.69
N MET A 689 3.96 18.77 13.99
CA MET A 689 4.86 19.86 14.39
C MET A 689 4.99 20.88 13.26
N VAL A 690 5.17 22.14 13.65
CA VAL A 690 5.36 23.26 12.70
C VAL A 690 6.81 23.71 12.74
N LEU A 691 7.39 23.82 11.55
CA LEU A 691 8.69 24.44 11.32
C LEU A 691 8.53 25.96 11.29
N ASP A 692 9.40 26.67 12.01
CA ASP A 692 9.53 28.12 11.91
C ASP A 692 10.27 28.55 10.63
N GLU A 693 10.49 29.87 10.47
CA GLU A 693 11.18 30.42 9.30
C GLU A 693 12.66 30.01 9.19
N ASP A 694 13.28 29.61 10.29
CA ASP A 694 14.64 29.07 10.31
C ASP A 694 14.66 27.57 9.97
N GLY A 695 13.49 26.94 9.90
CA GLY A 695 13.34 25.51 9.63
C GLY A 695 13.52 24.64 10.87
N VAL A 696 13.31 25.20 12.06
CA VAL A 696 13.36 24.49 13.34
C VAL A 696 11.94 24.16 13.81
N PRO A 697 11.67 22.94 14.29
CA PRO A 697 10.38 22.60 14.88
C PRO A 697 10.10 23.44 16.14
N ALA A 698 9.11 24.34 16.06
CA ALA A 698 8.83 25.33 17.09
C ALA A 698 7.51 25.08 17.85
N PHE A 699 6.53 24.45 17.21
CA PHE A 699 5.23 24.16 17.82
C PHE A 699 4.79 22.73 17.57
N ARG A 700 3.98 22.19 18.48
CA ARG A 700 3.34 20.87 18.38
C ARG A 700 1.83 21.01 18.55
N TYR A 701 1.08 20.27 17.74
CA TYR A 701 -0.36 20.15 17.89
C TYR A 701 -0.74 19.41 19.18
N ALA A 702 -1.62 20.00 19.99
CA ALA A 702 -1.98 19.49 21.32
C ALA A 702 -3.37 18.81 21.37
N GLY A 703 -4.08 18.75 20.25
CA GLY A 703 -5.48 18.33 20.18
C GLY A 703 -6.42 19.53 20.17
N GLY A 704 -7.62 19.36 19.60
CA GLY A 704 -8.68 20.38 19.69
C GLY A 704 -8.37 21.71 19.00
N LEU A 705 -7.50 21.69 17.96
CA LEU A 705 -6.98 22.88 17.28
C LEU A 705 -6.00 23.74 18.11
N ASP A 706 -5.55 23.24 19.26
CA ASP A 706 -4.58 23.92 20.11
C ASP A 706 -3.12 23.55 19.79
N TRP A 707 -2.21 24.45 20.15
CA TRP A 707 -0.77 24.33 19.90
C TRP A 707 0.02 24.56 21.19
N THR A 708 1.07 23.77 21.39
CA THR A 708 2.04 23.96 22.48
C THR A 708 3.40 24.30 21.87
N ALA A 709 4.08 25.30 22.44
CA ALA A 709 5.45 25.63 22.08
C ALA A 709 6.38 24.45 22.44
N LEU A 710 7.32 24.16 21.55
CA LEU A 710 8.40 23.22 21.81
C LEU A 710 9.52 23.97 22.51
N GLU A 711 9.64 23.80 23.82
CA GLU A 711 10.71 24.40 24.62
C GLU A 711 12.09 24.09 24.02
N PRO A 712 12.96 25.10 23.84
CA PRO A 712 14.36 24.86 23.50
C PRO A 712 15.08 24.23 24.70
N GLY A 713 15.04 22.90 24.82
CA GLY A 713 16.00 22.15 25.63
C GLY A 713 15.58 21.72 27.04
N ARG A 714 14.32 21.34 27.30
CA ARG A 714 14.07 20.45 28.47
C ARG A 714 14.44 19.01 28.11
N ALA A 715 15.64 18.63 28.57
CA ALA A 715 16.21 17.29 28.58
C ALA A 715 15.30 16.27 29.25
#